data_AF-A0A2N0ZQ17-F1
#
_entry.id   AF-A0A2N0ZQ17-F1
#
_cell.length_a   1.000
_cell.length_b   1.000
_cell.length_c   1.000
_cell.angle_alpha   90.00
_cell.angle_beta   90.00
_cell.angle_gamma   90.00
#
_symmetry.space_group_name_H-M   'P 1'
#
loop_
_entity.id
_entity.type
_entity.pdbx_description
1 polymer ?
#
loop_
_entity_poly.entity_id
_entity_poly.type
_entity_poly.pdbx_seq_one_letter_code
_entity_poly.pdbx_strand_id
1 'polypeptide(L)'
;IDTEKLIQKNVAIKQPEKSINNKALLNKPKDLLSSASVIIDNAKKNVHIDKKKAFKDYFDEVVVFTEQYDVNSLKLDGENIWPHFRNNLWIHMNFVAIGKNNYKNITSVHIHNSHRIQISQAYRVKAIDQYGAKEVEHLGDDDRADVLFMVALNASEQVHLDSGIYHRVCDPFYEAASKITTTKKIELIKSASPAISRNKEFIHPATLILPPVIEKLGYSEKLEFDKKIFSCMKQFMPSLNTLDTKSLKEIFDYDMNMKDFYTEIFKRVKPKVVFFYAFHYNAPMIEAADELGIITVDIQHGLQVGWNPLYTNYDEMPPEGYRQIPDFFAVWGEKEYQSIINSFPSKKHRPIYMGNPWLEKIKTFPTTFSRGVLAELESDKYDKKILIIMQNQTDIPQTFIDIIEQTKNDNILWIIRHHPKGERYKAEDFSINNHKIILSDEIDKVLFSELFKYVDITISEGSTLAIEASYFGVTNIVTSAMGADNYKQELKDNVFYYLESSADFHEIMESIDTNQNQVDTSYLFKKVDIESVIQELLDSANEKKSKLIVKDVNEVTKERRLKNTIEAEISAQIEKSFYLADNYDIDNAIASFKEIRGLLTLLPTAKGNYNEEEMRNVKEARVFQRKVKDEFDIVFGNEEVLLIGDSLILPRPLETRNINYGMTRSYAYMFNKNNHGFKLLPWAQRNLNTSKLLDQWDNIGSNLANKHIVIQLGNNDYKKNIFSETHSAAINSLSVDLKKRVYEFAELYRKDIIKSQDDLNNVPFNQFRENVESIVKLVLEQGVKSLTFISIMAAPQSGEINFPGSVKDYQRYNSVFKAVSEKSSIVRFLDVNELLSNLKRHPGILSDNVHLSIPGHQALASAIFSKLSIESDDEKTYRVALIGVGNQGNMHLQGLVKSNNNLVIECFDPNRISMQSAMEEFKALVGDDKIVLRFVDSRESLSNNLDLVIVATNANIRSQIVEELLNTKNVKNLILERVLFQDTLSYDKVKSLIEDKNVKVWVNHSKRMNDIHKIFLKEIRESKKISFQVSGVNWGLRSKGLDFLDLFVWITNTEQKDIQIEWNRIGRDTTQTKDSKFKEIFGTISGSLNEDVNFSITSLKPSSDEVQLPTITIVSESIKLFIDEYNSVINYALSNDGWQWHKLESKFSIPLQSEITSRCIDDILEEGKCLLPSFDTATSLHLAFAKAIKEGIEHI
;
A
#
# COMPACT_ATOMS: atom_id res chain seq x y z
N ILE A 1 -30.65 -76.35 30.95
CA ILE A 1 -29.94 -77.48 30.34
C ILE A 1 -29.64 -77.15 28.87
N ASP A 2 -28.49 -76.56 28.55
CA ASP A 2 -27.49 -75.98 29.45
C ASP A 2 -26.57 -74.93 28.77
N THR A 3 -25.75 -74.26 29.59
CA THR A 3 -24.47 -73.52 29.37
C THR A 3 -23.85 -73.36 27.95
N GLU A 4 -23.05 -72.31 27.63
CA GLU A 4 -22.77 -70.97 28.21
C GLU A 4 -21.90 -70.10 27.23
N LYS A 5 -21.91 -68.76 27.40
CA LYS A 5 -20.84 -67.72 27.26
C LYS A 5 -19.78 -67.75 26.12
N LEU A 6 -19.09 -66.68 25.65
CA LEU A 6 -19.06 -65.18 25.57
C LEU A 6 -17.85 -64.89 24.61
N ILE A 7 -17.54 -63.79 23.92
CA ILE A 7 -18.10 -62.46 23.50
C ILE A 7 -17.40 -62.21 22.14
N GLN A 8 -18.01 -61.73 21.03
CA GLN A 8 -18.72 -60.48 20.69
C GLN A 8 -17.84 -59.23 20.41
N LYS A 9 -18.32 -58.43 19.44
CA LYS A 9 -17.61 -57.35 18.72
C LYS A 9 -18.31 -55.99 18.89
N ASN A 10 -17.63 -54.93 18.43
CA ASN A 10 -18.12 -53.58 18.10
C ASN A 10 -18.47 -52.65 19.28
N VAL A 11 -17.67 -51.60 19.46
CA VAL A 11 -18.07 -50.17 19.36
C VAL A 11 -16.88 -49.41 18.77
N ALA A 12 -17.11 -48.31 18.03
CA ALA A 12 -16.06 -47.52 17.40
C ALA A 12 -15.29 -46.64 18.41
N ILE A 13 -13.98 -46.52 18.21
CA ILE A 13 -13.13 -45.53 18.90
C ILE A 13 -12.81 -44.41 17.92
N LYS A 14 -13.22 -43.19 18.26
CA LYS A 14 -12.66 -41.95 17.69
C LYS A 14 -11.59 -41.43 18.64
N GLN A 15 -10.39 -41.13 18.13
CA GLN A 15 -9.48 -40.19 18.78
C GLN A 15 -9.52 -38.86 18.03
N PRO A 16 -9.62 -37.71 18.72
CA PRO A 16 -9.57 -36.39 18.10
C PRO A 16 -8.17 -35.77 18.23
N GLU A 17 -7.42 -35.72 17.13
CA GLU A 17 -6.26 -34.82 17.04
C GLU A 17 -6.77 -33.38 16.98
N LYS A 18 -6.35 -32.53 17.92
CA LYS A 18 -6.68 -31.10 17.93
C LYS A 18 -5.63 -30.34 17.13
N SER A 19 -5.98 -29.89 15.93
CA SER A 19 -5.22 -28.88 15.20
C SER A 19 -5.39 -27.51 15.85
N ILE A 20 -4.26 -26.84 16.15
CA ILE A 20 -4.23 -25.39 16.30
C ILE A 20 -4.40 -24.79 14.89
N ASN A 21 -5.29 -23.81 14.77
CA ASN A 21 -5.95 -23.50 13.50
C ASN A 21 -5.75 -22.03 13.12
N ASN A 22 -4.51 -21.65 12.80
CA ASN A 22 -4.14 -20.30 12.36
C ASN A 22 -4.71 -20.03 10.96
N LYS A 23 -6.01 -19.73 10.92
CA LYS A 23 -6.82 -19.63 9.70
C LYS A 23 -7.71 -18.38 9.69
N ALA A 24 -7.18 -17.28 10.22
CA ALA A 24 -7.86 -16.00 10.32
C ALA A 24 -6.90 -14.80 10.17
N LEU A 25 -6.35 -14.57 8.97
CA LEU A 25 -5.82 -13.24 8.58
C LEU A 25 -5.72 -13.06 7.05
N LEU A 26 -5.24 -14.08 6.33
CA LEU A 26 -5.08 -14.04 4.87
C LEU A 26 -6.38 -14.29 4.09
N ASN A 27 -7.30 -13.31 4.09
CA ASN A 27 -8.45 -13.30 3.18
C ASN A 27 -9.12 -11.90 3.03
N LYS A 28 -8.42 -10.92 2.42
CA LYS A 28 -9.02 -9.63 2.01
C LYS A 28 -8.18 -8.83 0.98
N PRO A 29 -8.39 -9.04 -0.34
CA PRO A 29 -8.01 -8.06 -1.35
C PRO A 29 -9.18 -7.72 -2.30
N LYS A 30 -10.29 -7.19 -1.76
CA LYS A 30 -11.46 -6.75 -2.55
C LYS A 30 -12.26 -5.55 -2.02
N ASP A 31 -11.91 -5.00 -0.85
CA ASP A 31 -12.83 -4.14 -0.08
C ASP A 31 -12.61 -2.62 -0.23
N LEU A 32 -11.54 -2.15 -0.86
CA LEU A 32 -11.24 -0.71 -0.96
C LEU A 32 -12.02 0.04 -2.06
N LEU A 33 -12.58 -0.69 -3.04
CA LEU A 33 -13.68 -0.19 -3.87
C LEU A 33 -15.02 -0.17 -3.13
N SER A 34 -15.11 -0.80 -1.95
CA SER A 34 -16.40 -1.07 -1.31
C SER A 34 -16.86 0.05 -0.38
N SER A 35 -16.00 0.80 0.31
CA SER A 35 -16.43 1.71 1.40
C SER A 35 -17.52 2.70 0.98
N ALA A 36 -17.31 3.46 -0.10
CA ALA A 36 -18.33 4.38 -0.63
C ALA A 36 -19.56 3.65 -1.20
N SER A 37 -19.40 2.52 -1.90
CA SER A 37 -20.53 1.77 -2.46
C SER A 37 -21.35 1.02 -1.41
N VAL A 38 -20.72 0.58 -0.32
CA VAL A 38 -21.32 -0.10 0.83
C VAL A 38 -22.02 0.90 1.73
N ILE A 39 -21.49 2.12 1.94
CA ILE A 39 -22.25 3.20 2.57
C ILE A 39 -23.50 3.51 1.74
N ILE A 40 -23.36 3.64 0.41
CA ILE A 40 -24.49 3.89 -0.49
C ILE A 40 -25.50 2.72 -0.54
N ASP A 41 -25.05 1.47 -0.56
CA ASP A 41 -25.94 0.30 -0.63
C ASP A 41 -26.53 -0.10 0.72
N ASN A 42 -25.87 0.21 1.84
CA ASN A 42 -26.46 0.15 3.18
C ASN A 42 -27.47 1.30 3.38
N ALA A 43 -27.21 2.51 2.88
CA ALA A 43 -28.19 3.60 2.89
C ALA A 43 -29.44 3.30 2.02
N LYS A 44 -29.30 2.50 0.96
CA LYS A 44 -30.43 1.93 0.20
C LYS A 44 -31.12 0.78 0.95
N LYS A 45 -30.37 -0.03 1.70
CA LYS A 45 -30.88 -1.16 2.49
C LYS A 45 -31.14 -0.75 3.95
N ASN A 46 -32.30 -0.13 4.18
CA ASN A 46 -32.90 -0.04 5.52
C ASN A 46 -33.37 -1.43 6.02
N VAL A 47 -32.42 -2.36 6.20
CA VAL A 47 -32.62 -3.74 6.63
C VAL A 47 -31.51 -4.09 7.63
N HIS A 48 -31.89 -4.70 8.74
CA HIS A 48 -31.02 -5.01 9.87
C HIS A 48 -29.72 -5.74 9.47
N ILE A 49 -28.59 -5.20 9.92
CA ILE A 49 -27.29 -5.89 9.98
C ILE A 49 -26.77 -5.73 11.41
N ASP A 50 -26.85 -6.79 12.22
CA ASP A 50 -26.44 -6.79 13.64
C ASP A 50 -24.90 -6.85 13.83
N LYS A 51 -24.16 -6.03 13.09
CA LYS A 51 -22.75 -5.74 13.40
C LYS A 51 -22.66 -4.40 14.10
N LYS A 52 -22.30 -4.43 15.39
CA LYS A 52 -21.92 -3.25 16.17
C LYS A 52 -20.72 -2.58 15.48
N LYS A 53 -20.96 -1.40 14.93
CA LYS A 53 -20.01 -0.57 14.18
C LYS A 53 -18.79 -0.24 15.06
N ALA A 54 -17.57 -0.32 14.52
CA ALA A 54 -16.37 -0.03 15.29
C ALA A 54 -16.22 1.48 15.52
N PHE A 55 -15.53 1.87 16.60
CA PHE A 55 -15.30 3.29 16.92
C PHE A 55 -14.61 4.04 15.75
N LYS A 56 -13.74 3.34 14.99
CA LYS A 56 -13.11 3.82 13.76
C LYS A 56 -14.11 4.28 12.70
N ASP A 57 -14.99 3.38 12.29
CA ASP A 57 -15.95 3.55 11.20
C ASP A 57 -16.86 4.80 11.36
N TYR A 58 -16.99 5.34 12.57
CA TYR A 58 -17.77 6.57 12.84
C TYR A 58 -17.07 7.84 12.32
N PHE A 59 -15.74 7.92 12.38
CA PHE A 59 -15.03 9.11 11.90
C PHE A 59 -14.62 8.99 10.45
N ASP A 60 -14.48 7.77 9.93
CA ASP A 60 -14.27 7.52 8.50
C ASP A 60 -15.48 8.05 7.67
N GLU A 61 -16.69 8.15 8.24
CA GLU A 61 -17.83 8.88 7.64
C GLU A 61 -17.56 10.38 7.45
N VAL A 62 -16.84 11.04 8.38
CA VAL A 62 -16.47 12.46 8.28
C VAL A 62 -15.46 12.67 7.15
N VAL A 63 -14.50 11.77 7.01
CA VAL A 63 -13.48 11.81 5.93
C VAL A 63 -14.13 11.56 4.56
N VAL A 64 -15.01 10.56 4.44
CA VAL A 64 -15.77 10.33 3.21
C VAL A 64 -16.67 11.52 2.87
N PHE A 65 -17.19 12.26 3.87
CA PHE A 65 -17.94 13.48 3.62
C PHE A 65 -17.06 14.63 3.09
N THR A 66 -15.85 14.87 3.62
CA THR A 66 -14.94 15.91 3.08
C THR A 66 -14.42 15.58 1.68
N GLU A 67 -14.36 14.30 1.30
CA GLU A 67 -14.09 13.88 -0.09
C GLU A 67 -15.25 14.15 -1.06
N GLN A 68 -16.49 14.24 -0.58
CA GLN A 68 -17.71 14.32 -1.42
C GLN A 68 -18.43 15.68 -1.36
N TYR A 69 -18.05 16.56 -0.42
CA TYR A 69 -18.60 17.91 -0.28
C TYR A 69 -17.47 18.92 -0.04
N ASP A 70 -17.48 20.04 -0.78
CA ASP A 70 -16.50 21.12 -0.56
C ASP A 70 -16.83 21.89 0.72
N VAL A 71 -16.25 21.45 1.83
CA VAL A 71 -16.44 22.05 3.15
C VAL A 71 -15.89 23.47 3.27
N ASN A 72 -15.06 23.95 2.33
CA ASN A 72 -14.64 25.37 2.30
C ASN A 72 -15.68 26.28 1.63
N SER A 73 -16.78 25.72 1.11
CA SER A 73 -17.99 26.49 0.76
C SER A 73 -18.83 26.89 1.98
N LEU A 74 -18.52 26.35 3.17
CA LEU A 74 -19.09 26.78 4.45
C LEU A 74 -18.28 27.97 4.99
N LYS A 75 -18.89 29.17 4.93
CA LYS A 75 -18.24 30.45 5.24
C LYS A 75 -19.05 31.32 6.19
N LEU A 76 -18.36 32.23 6.88
CA LEU A 76 -18.94 33.27 7.75
C LEU A 76 -18.25 34.60 7.45
N ASP A 77 -19.01 35.62 7.01
CA ASP A 77 -18.44 36.89 6.50
C ASP A 77 -17.32 36.70 5.43
N GLY A 78 -17.37 35.58 4.69
CA GLY A 78 -16.39 35.20 3.67
C GLY A 78 -15.22 34.34 4.16
N GLU A 79 -14.98 34.25 5.47
CA GLU A 79 -13.92 33.44 6.09
C GLU A 79 -14.28 31.95 6.14
N ASN A 80 -13.28 31.07 6.04
CA ASN A 80 -13.47 29.62 6.09
C ASN A 80 -13.62 29.15 7.55
N ILE A 81 -14.72 28.45 7.87
CA ILE A 81 -15.13 28.10 9.25
C ILE A 81 -15.33 26.60 9.49
N TRP A 82 -14.97 25.74 8.52
CA TRP A 82 -15.15 24.29 8.63
C TRP A 82 -14.64 23.67 9.95
N PRO A 83 -13.48 24.03 10.54
CA PRO A 83 -13.00 23.37 11.75
C PRO A 83 -13.92 23.48 12.96
N HIS A 84 -14.65 24.59 13.12
CA HIS A 84 -15.71 24.69 14.15
C HIS A 84 -16.70 23.54 14.01
N PHE A 85 -17.21 23.32 12.78
CA PHE A 85 -18.17 22.27 12.52
C PHE A 85 -17.53 20.87 12.60
N ARG A 86 -16.34 20.65 12.01
CA ARG A 86 -15.56 19.39 12.09
C ARG A 86 -15.35 18.94 13.54
N ASN A 87 -14.99 19.87 14.42
CA ASN A 87 -14.74 19.59 15.83
C ASN A 87 -16.04 19.21 16.56
N ASN A 88 -17.13 19.95 16.34
CA ASN A 88 -18.46 19.61 16.88
C ASN A 88 -18.93 18.22 16.37
N LEU A 89 -18.72 17.91 15.08
CA LEU A 89 -19.01 16.59 14.49
C LEU A 89 -18.17 15.46 15.12
N TRP A 90 -16.89 15.70 15.45
CA TRP A 90 -16.05 14.72 16.15
C TRP A 90 -16.62 14.37 17.53
N ILE A 91 -17.02 15.37 18.33
CA ILE A 91 -17.56 15.12 19.68
C ILE A 91 -18.91 14.39 19.59
N HIS A 92 -19.75 14.70 18.58
CA HIS A 92 -20.96 13.94 18.27
C HIS A 92 -20.68 12.47 17.94
N MET A 93 -19.77 12.19 17.01
CA MET A 93 -19.42 10.81 16.63
C MET A 93 -18.91 10.01 17.83
N ASN A 94 -18.09 10.63 18.70
CA ASN A 94 -17.61 10.02 19.94
C ASN A 94 -18.79 9.58 20.84
N PHE A 95 -19.75 10.48 21.12
CA PHE A 95 -20.92 10.16 21.93
C PHE A 95 -21.82 9.06 21.36
N VAL A 96 -21.98 9.00 20.04
CA VAL A 96 -22.73 7.93 19.36
C VAL A 96 -21.99 6.59 19.46
N ALA A 97 -20.69 6.58 19.21
CA ALA A 97 -19.88 5.35 19.21
C ALA A 97 -19.77 4.70 20.59
N ILE A 98 -19.73 5.48 21.68
CA ILE A 98 -19.78 4.94 23.06
C ILE A 98 -21.19 4.52 23.52
N GLY A 99 -22.18 4.47 22.62
CA GLY A 99 -23.49 3.87 22.89
C GLY A 99 -24.41 4.67 23.82
N LYS A 100 -24.16 5.97 24.04
CA LYS A 100 -25.07 6.84 24.82
C LYS A 100 -26.32 7.17 24.00
N ASN A 101 -27.24 6.22 23.96
CA ASN A 101 -28.21 6.03 22.87
C ASN A 101 -29.35 7.07 22.72
N ASN A 102 -29.40 8.11 23.56
CA ASN A 102 -30.47 9.13 23.54
C ASN A 102 -30.15 10.36 22.67
N TYR A 103 -28.98 10.40 22.04
CA TYR A 103 -28.35 11.65 21.58
C TYR A 103 -28.50 11.98 20.09
N LYS A 104 -29.56 11.48 19.44
CA LYS A 104 -29.90 11.85 18.05
C LYS A 104 -30.34 13.32 17.89
N ASN A 105 -30.52 14.08 18.97
CA ASN A 105 -30.92 15.49 18.95
C ASN A 105 -29.96 16.40 19.76
N ILE A 106 -28.64 16.13 19.79
CA ILE A 106 -27.67 17.03 20.45
C ILE A 106 -27.57 18.36 19.69
N THR A 107 -27.59 19.46 20.45
CA THR A 107 -27.17 20.81 20.04
C THR A 107 -25.82 21.16 20.69
N SER A 108 -25.08 22.15 20.19
CA SER A 108 -23.80 22.65 20.77
C SER A 108 -23.84 22.81 22.30
N VAL A 109 -24.94 23.38 22.79
CA VAL A 109 -25.34 23.58 24.19
C VAL A 109 -25.28 22.29 25.04
N HIS A 110 -25.52 21.11 24.44
CA HIS A 110 -25.37 19.81 25.09
C HIS A 110 -23.93 19.27 25.00
N ILE A 111 -23.21 19.51 23.90
CA ILE A 111 -21.84 19.01 23.66
C ILE A 111 -20.88 19.50 24.75
N HIS A 112 -20.87 20.81 25.00
CA HIS A 112 -19.99 21.44 25.99
C HIS A 112 -20.51 21.32 27.43
N ASN A 113 -21.55 20.51 27.65
CA ASN A 113 -22.20 20.27 28.93
C ASN A 113 -22.75 21.55 29.60
N SER A 114 -22.99 22.58 28.80
CA SER A 114 -23.39 23.94 29.20
C SER A 114 -24.83 24.20 28.78
N HIS A 115 -25.80 23.72 29.56
CA HIS A 115 -27.22 24.03 29.39
C HIS A 115 -27.51 25.52 29.59
N ARG A 116 -27.20 26.29 28.53
CA ARG A 116 -26.79 27.70 28.55
C ARG A 116 -25.45 27.89 29.26
N ILE A 117 -24.72 28.92 28.82
CA ILE A 117 -23.47 29.41 29.41
C ILE A 117 -23.70 29.96 30.84
N GLN A 118 -24.97 30.25 31.16
CA GLN A 118 -25.45 30.84 32.40
C GLN A 118 -25.40 29.87 33.60
N ILE A 119 -24.21 29.72 34.19
CA ILE A 119 -24.11 29.34 35.62
C ILE A 119 -25.00 30.30 36.44
N SER A 120 -25.80 29.74 37.35
CA SER A 120 -26.85 30.51 38.05
C SER A 120 -26.25 31.62 38.90
N GLN A 121 -26.96 32.74 39.07
CA GLN A 121 -26.45 33.90 39.82
C GLN A 121 -26.03 33.54 41.25
N ALA A 122 -26.76 32.63 41.90
CA ALA A 122 -26.40 32.09 43.22
C ALA A 122 -25.07 31.32 43.21
N TYR A 123 -24.74 30.59 42.12
CA TYR A 123 -23.44 29.96 41.96
C TYR A 123 -22.35 30.96 41.56
N ARG A 124 -22.64 32.00 40.76
CA ARG A 124 -21.66 33.07 40.45
C ARG A 124 -21.17 33.76 41.72
N VAL A 125 -22.10 34.21 42.57
CA VAL A 125 -21.79 34.82 43.87
C VAL A 125 -20.96 33.87 44.72
N LYS A 126 -21.37 32.60 44.86
CA LYS A 126 -20.59 31.58 45.57
C LYS A 126 -19.18 31.39 44.98
N ALA A 127 -19.03 31.41 43.66
CA ALA A 127 -17.75 31.20 42.99
C ALA A 127 -16.77 32.36 43.23
N ILE A 128 -17.28 33.59 43.20
CA ILE A 128 -16.53 34.80 43.56
C ILE A 128 -16.15 34.75 45.05
N ASP A 129 -17.15 34.70 45.95
CA ASP A 129 -16.95 34.87 47.39
C ASP A 129 -16.15 33.74 48.06
N GLN A 130 -16.39 32.47 47.66
CA GLN A 130 -15.78 31.31 48.32
C GLN A 130 -14.46 30.87 47.67
N TYR A 131 -14.35 31.02 46.34
CA TYR A 131 -13.25 30.43 45.56
C TYR A 131 -12.38 31.47 44.84
N GLY A 132 -12.75 32.76 44.87
CA GLY A 132 -11.96 33.84 44.27
C GLY A 132 -12.08 33.92 42.75
N ALA A 133 -13.19 33.43 42.17
CA ALA A 133 -13.42 33.54 40.74
C ALA A 133 -13.68 35.00 40.31
N LYS A 134 -13.28 35.33 39.09
CA LYS A 134 -13.39 36.67 38.50
C LYS A 134 -14.39 36.69 37.34
N GLU A 135 -15.12 37.79 37.26
CA GLU A 135 -15.75 38.22 36.00
C GLU A 135 -14.68 38.82 35.08
N VAL A 136 -14.88 38.81 33.76
CA VAL A 136 -13.83 39.25 32.82
C VAL A 136 -13.54 40.75 32.94
N GLU A 137 -14.54 41.57 33.27
CA GLU A 137 -14.38 42.98 33.64
C GLU A 137 -13.52 43.21 34.91
N HIS A 138 -13.32 42.18 35.75
CA HIS A 138 -12.49 42.22 36.95
C HIS A 138 -11.07 41.65 36.75
N LEU A 139 -10.68 41.31 35.51
CA LEU A 139 -9.29 41.00 35.18
C LEU A 139 -8.47 42.28 35.10
N GLY A 140 -7.51 42.43 36.01
CA GLY A 140 -6.70 43.64 36.18
C GLY A 140 -5.27 43.48 35.70
N ASP A 141 -4.40 44.43 36.08
CA ASP A 141 -3.00 44.40 35.67
C ASP A 141 -2.20 43.25 36.33
N ASP A 142 -2.62 42.78 37.50
CA ASP A 142 -2.09 41.58 38.16
C ASP A 142 -2.43 40.27 37.44
N ASP A 143 -3.40 40.29 36.52
CA ASP A 143 -3.79 39.13 35.69
C ASP A 143 -3.06 39.10 34.34
N ARG A 144 -2.20 40.07 34.04
CA ARG A 144 -1.38 40.08 32.82
C ARG A 144 -0.36 38.94 32.81
N ALA A 145 -0.08 38.46 31.60
CA ALA A 145 0.96 37.47 31.33
C ALA A 145 1.49 37.63 29.90
N ASP A 146 2.76 37.34 29.69
CA ASP A 146 3.37 37.11 28.38
C ASP A 146 3.02 35.70 27.86
N VAL A 147 2.96 34.71 28.76
CA VAL A 147 2.59 33.32 28.46
C VAL A 147 1.39 32.89 29.30
N LEU A 148 0.38 32.33 28.65
CA LEU A 148 -0.83 31.87 29.29
C LEU A 148 -1.05 30.37 29.05
N PHE A 149 -1.34 29.61 30.11
CA PHE A 149 -1.77 28.22 30.03
C PHE A 149 -3.28 28.11 30.31
N MET A 150 -3.99 27.39 29.45
CA MET A 150 -5.41 27.08 29.63
C MET A 150 -5.55 25.65 30.15
N VAL A 151 -6.20 25.48 31.29
CA VAL A 151 -6.31 24.20 32.01
C VAL A 151 -7.77 23.78 32.23
N ALA A 152 -7.99 22.60 32.81
CA ALA A 152 -9.29 22.13 33.27
C ALA A 152 -9.19 21.48 34.67
N LEU A 153 -9.91 22.02 35.66
CA LEU A 153 -9.89 21.56 37.07
C LEU A 153 -10.46 20.15 37.29
N ASN A 154 -10.96 19.50 36.24
CA ASN A 154 -11.40 18.10 36.21
C ASN A 154 -10.71 17.25 35.13
N ALA A 155 -9.54 17.67 34.64
CA ALA A 155 -8.78 16.98 33.60
C ALA A 155 -8.25 15.60 34.04
N SER A 156 -8.07 14.71 33.07
CA SER A 156 -7.39 13.41 33.24
C SER A 156 -5.85 13.51 33.28
N GLU A 157 -5.28 14.71 33.17
CA GLU A 157 -3.84 14.94 33.37
C GLU A 157 -3.45 15.14 34.85
N GLN A 158 -4.42 15.13 35.76
CA GLN A 158 -4.19 15.37 37.18
C GLN A 158 -3.49 14.19 37.85
N VAL A 159 -2.38 14.48 38.53
CA VAL A 159 -1.71 13.54 39.44
C VAL A 159 -1.69 14.14 40.85
N HIS A 160 -1.83 13.26 41.85
CA HIS A 160 -1.78 13.63 43.25
C HIS A 160 -0.38 13.34 43.79
N LEU A 161 0.26 14.36 44.36
CA LEU A 161 1.60 14.32 44.96
C LEU A 161 1.50 14.79 46.41
N ASP A 162 2.48 14.46 47.25
CA ASP A 162 2.50 14.90 48.67
C ASP A 162 2.47 16.43 48.83
N SER A 163 2.94 17.17 47.82
CA SER A 163 2.94 18.64 47.75
C SER A 163 1.66 19.25 47.17
N GLY A 164 0.72 18.44 46.65
CA GLY A 164 -0.55 18.90 46.08
C GLY A 164 -0.90 18.22 44.74
N ILE A 165 -1.93 18.73 44.07
CA ILE A 165 -2.35 18.28 42.74
C ILE A 165 -1.47 18.96 41.67
N TYR A 166 -1.06 18.21 40.66
CA TYR A 166 -0.21 18.67 39.57
C TYR A 166 -0.81 18.31 38.21
N HIS A 167 -0.74 19.21 37.23
CA HIS A 167 -1.18 18.98 35.86
C HIS A 167 -0.01 18.40 35.04
N ARG A 168 -0.02 17.08 34.80
CA ARG A 168 1.15 16.35 34.26
C ARG A 168 1.55 16.77 32.85
N VAL A 169 0.63 17.32 32.06
CA VAL A 169 0.90 17.86 30.72
C VAL A 169 1.26 19.34 30.82
N CYS A 170 0.46 20.16 31.50
CA CYS A 170 0.64 21.61 31.48
C CYS A 170 1.76 22.14 32.41
N ASP A 171 1.86 21.62 33.64
CA ASP A 171 2.69 22.25 34.66
C ASP A 171 4.22 22.18 34.41
N PRO A 172 4.80 21.15 33.76
CA PRO A 172 6.22 21.17 33.40
C PRO A 172 6.59 22.33 32.46
N PHE A 173 5.70 22.67 31.52
CA PHE A 173 5.90 23.80 30.61
C PHE A 173 5.60 25.14 31.28
N TYR A 174 4.62 25.18 32.20
CA TYR A 174 4.36 26.35 33.06
C TYR A 174 5.59 26.70 33.92
N GLU A 175 6.24 25.72 34.52
CA GLU A 175 7.46 25.90 35.32
C GLU A 175 8.64 26.41 34.49
N ALA A 176 8.80 25.94 33.24
CA ALA A 176 9.81 26.45 32.32
C ALA A 176 9.54 27.91 31.92
N ALA A 177 8.31 28.22 31.47
CA ALA A 177 7.90 29.57 31.10
C ALA A 177 8.05 30.57 32.27
N SER A 178 7.70 30.16 33.49
CA SER A 178 7.73 31.00 34.69
C SER A 178 9.14 31.43 35.13
N LYS A 179 10.21 30.79 34.63
CA LYS A 179 11.60 31.22 34.87
C LYS A 179 12.00 32.41 34.01
N ILE A 180 11.49 32.48 32.78
CA ILE A 180 11.94 33.43 31.76
C ILE A 180 10.96 34.58 31.53
N THR A 181 9.68 34.43 31.85
CA THR A 181 8.67 35.46 31.55
C THR A 181 7.41 35.42 32.43
N THR A 182 6.58 36.46 32.34
CA THR A 182 5.36 36.55 33.15
C THR A 182 4.35 35.49 32.70
N THR A 183 4.05 34.52 33.57
CA THR A 183 3.30 33.31 33.20
C THR A 183 2.12 33.07 34.13
N LYS A 184 0.93 32.81 33.57
CA LYS A 184 -0.31 32.55 34.30
C LYS A 184 -1.00 31.28 33.81
N LYS A 185 -1.90 30.74 34.63
CA LYS A 185 -2.85 29.68 34.23
C LYS A 185 -4.29 30.17 34.39
N ILE A 186 -5.18 29.82 33.47
CA ILE A 186 -6.61 30.17 33.50
C ILE A 186 -7.49 28.91 33.42
N GLU A 187 -8.53 28.90 34.24
CA GLU A 187 -9.66 27.97 34.20
C GLU A 187 -10.93 28.73 33.77
N LEU A 188 -11.75 28.15 32.90
CA LEU A 188 -13.08 28.67 32.59
C LEU A 188 -14.17 27.82 33.28
N ILE A 189 -14.87 28.40 34.25
CA ILE A 189 -15.87 27.71 35.08
C ILE A 189 -17.19 27.52 34.30
N LYS A 190 -17.22 26.53 33.41
CA LYS A 190 -18.35 26.24 32.49
C LYS A 190 -19.60 25.68 33.17
N SER A 191 -19.52 25.21 34.42
CA SER A 191 -20.65 24.61 35.14
C SER A 191 -20.46 24.65 36.66
N ALA A 192 -21.50 24.26 37.42
CA ALA A 192 -21.51 24.26 38.88
C ALA A 192 -20.70 23.09 39.51
N SER A 193 -19.50 22.83 39.00
CA SER A 193 -18.65 21.70 39.38
C SER A 193 -18.13 21.81 40.83
N PRO A 194 -18.10 20.71 41.62
CA PRO A 194 -17.38 20.66 42.88
C PRO A 194 -15.87 20.88 42.74
N ALA A 195 -15.28 20.59 41.57
CA ALA A 195 -13.83 20.66 41.36
C ALA A 195 -13.22 22.05 41.61
N ILE A 196 -14.04 23.11 41.56
CA ILE A 196 -13.62 24.49 41.84
C ILE A 196 -13.02 24.66 43.25
N SER A 197 -13.46 23.90 44.25
CA SER A 197 -12.91 24.00 45.62
C SER A 197 -11.46 23.56 45.68
N ARG A 198 -11.07 22.62 44.80
CA ARG A 198 -9.73 22.05 44.74
C ARG A 198 -8.69 22.97 44.12
N ASN A 199 -9.05 24.14 43.58
CA ASN A 199 -8.06 25.04 42.97
C ASN A 199 -6.91 25.42 43.93
N LYS A 200 -7.18 25.46 45.24
CA LYS A 200 -6.19 25.73 46.30
C LYS A 200 -5.34 24.51 46.69
N GLU A 201 -5.68 23.32 46.18
CA GLU A 201 -4.93 22.07 46.37
C GLU A 201 -3.90 21.85 45.24
N PHE A 202 -3.94 22.64 44.16
CA PHE A 202 -2.94 22.57 43.09
C PHE A 202 -1.65 23.26 43.49
N ILE A 203 -0.52 22.63 43.18
CA ILE A 203 0.83 23.18 43.38
C ILE A 203 0.97 24.53 42.67
N HIS A 204 0.42 24.61 41.45
CA HIS A 204 0.27 25.83 40.69
C HIS A 204 -1.24 26.11 40.50
N PRO A 205 -1.87 27.01 41.28
CA PRO A 205 -3.31 27.30 41.14
C PRO A 205 -3.62 28.08 39.85
N ALA A 206 -4.87 28.00 39.38
CA ALA A 206 -5.34 28.75 38.20
C ALA A 206 -6.16 29.99 38.60
N THR A 207 -6.10 31.04 37.76
CA THR A 207 -7.06 32.16 37.81
C THR A 207 -8.39 31.65 37.28
N LEU A 208 -9.42 31.67 38.13
CA LEU A 208 -10.75 31.15 37.81
C LEU A 208 -11.60 32.23 37.15
N ILE A 209 -12.04 32.02 35.92
CA ILE A 209 -12.86 32.97 35.17
C ILE A 209 -14.29 32.44 35.05
N LEU A 210 -15.28 33.31 35.26
CA LEU A 210 -16.69 33.01 35.03
C LEU A 210 -17.10 33.33 33.57
N PRO A 211 -17.86 32.46 32.91
CA PRO A 211 -18.29 32.64 31.51
C PRO A 211 -19.42 33.68 31.39
N PRO A 212 -19.67 34.28 30.21
CA PRO A 212 -20.47 35.51 30.11
C PRO A 212 -21.94 35.30 30.53
N VAL A 213 -22.52 36.33 31.17
CA VAL A 213 -23.94 36.31 31.63
C VAL A 213 -24.92 36.45 30.46
N ILE A 214 -24.54 37.25 29.46
CA ILE A 214 -25.35 37.53 28.26
C ILE A 214 -24.75 36.76 27.08
N GLU A 215 -25.60 36.07 26.34
CA GLU A 215 -25.27 35.36 25.11
C GLU A 215 -25.69 36.22 23.92
N LYS A 216 -24.75 36.55 23.03
CA LYS A 216 -24.97 37.30 21.80
C LYS A 216 -25.29 36.32 20.68
N LEU A 217 -26.32 36.60 19.89
CA LEU A 217 -26.87 35.72 18.85
C LEU A 217 -27.00 36.48 17.52
N GLY A 218 -27.14 35.75 16.42
CA GLY A 218 -27.34 36.30 15.08
C GLY A 218 -26.06 36.41 14.25
N TYR A 219 -24.93 35.87 14.72
CA TYR A 219 -23.77 35.60 13.87
C TYR A 219 -24.16 34.64 12.74
N SER A 220 -24.97 33.62 13.07
CA SER A 220 -25.39 32.57 12.15
C SER A 220 -26.29 33.04 10.98
N GLU A 221 -26.73 34.30 10.97
CA GLU A 221 -27.40 34.93 9.81
C GLU A 221 -26.41 35.35 8.70
N LYS A 222 -25.11 35.39 8.99
CA LYS A 222 -24.01 35.64 8.03
C LYS A 222 -23.42 34.35 7.45
N LEU A 223 -24.07 33.21 7.70
CA LEU A 223 -23.57 31.88 7.37
C LEU A 223 -23.89 31.49 5.92
N GLU A 224 -22.86 31.31 5.11
CA GLU A 224 -22.95 30.90 3.70
C GLU A 224 -22.66 29.40 3.56
N PHE A 225 -23.53 28.66 2.86
CA PHE A 225 -23.33 27.24 2.53
C PHE A 225 -24.28 26.77 1.40
N ASP A 226 -23.89 25.74 0.65
CA ASP A 226 -24.81 25.07 -0.29
C ASP A 226 -25.83 24.21 0.49
N LYS A 227 -27.13 24.44 0.26
CA LYS A 227 -28.25 23.66 0.84
C LYS A 227 -28.12 22.14 0.66
N LYS A 228 -27.33 21.68 -0.33
CA LYS A 228 -26.99 20.26 -0.49
C LYS A 228 -26.22 19.65 0.69
N ILE A 229 -25.61 20.46 1.58
CA ILE A 229 -24.81 19.98 2.71
C ILE A 229 -25.53 18.91 3.52
N PHE A 230 -26.80 19.13 3.89
CA PHE A 230 -27.59 18.19 4.67
C PHE A 230 -27.97 16.92 3.89
N SER A 231 -28.14 17.00 2.56
CA SER A 231 -28.32 15.79 1.73
C SER A 231 -27.04 14.97 1.60
N CYS A 232 -25.89 15.63 1.47
CA CYS A 232 -24.57 14.97 1.45
C CYS A 232 -24.25 14.34 2.81
N MET A 233 -24.44 15.07 3.91
CA MET A 233 -24.30 14.52 5.27
C MET A 233 -25.24 13.33 5.51
N LYS A 234 -26.51 13.41 5.10
CA LYS A 234 -27.45 12.28 5.24
C LYS A 234 -27.04 11.05 4.41
N GLN A 235 -26.32 11.23 3.30
CA GLN A 235 -25.84 10.15 2.44
C GLN A 235 -24.51 9.55 2.92
N PHE A 236 -23.56 10.37 3.39
CA PHE A 236 -22.18 9.96 3.69
C PHE A 236 -21.86 9.90 5.19
N MET A 237 -22.66 10.57 6.03
CA MET A 237 -22.60 10.53 7.50
C MET A 237 -23.91 10.01 8.12
N PRO A 238 -24.42 8.82 7.73
CA PRO A 238 -25.69 8.30 8.24
C PRO A 238 -25.73 8.11 9.77
N SER A 239 -24.58 8.09 10.47
CA SER A 239 -24.52 8.05 11.93
C SER A 239 -25.03 9.34 12.60
N LEU A 240 -25.03 10.48 11.90
CA LEU A 240 -25.51 11.80 12.38
C LEU A 240 -26.66 12.35 11.50
N ASN A 241 -27.55 11.47 11.04
CA ASN A 241 -28.60 11.75 10.05
C ASN A 241 -29.73 12.73 10.46
N THR A 242 -29.58 13.42 11.60
CA THR A 242 -30.54 14.35 12.21
C THR A 242 -30.06 15.80 12.27
N LEU A 243 -28.80 16.07 11.93
CA LEU A 243 -28.28 17.44 11.90
C LEU A 243 -28.95 18.25 10.78
N ASP A 244 -29.43 19.44 11.15
CA ASP A 244 -30.21 20.32 10.29
C ASP A 244 -29.71 21.77 10.32
N THR A 245 -30.40 22.67 9.61
CA THR A 245 -30.02 24.09 9.56
C THR A 245 -30.11 24.78 10.91
N LYS A 246 -31.04 24.36 11.79
CA LYS A 246 -31.17 24.93 13.14
C LYS A 246 -29.99 24.53 14.01
N SER A 247 -29.64 23.24 14.04
CA SER A 247 -28.46 22.73 14.75
C SER A 247 -27.18 23.41 14.29
N LEU A 248 -27.02 23.62 12.97
CA LEU A 248 -25.86 24.30 12.40
C LEU A 248 -25.76 25.77 12.88
N LYS A 249 -26.88 26.50 12.88
CA LYS A 249 -26.92 27.89 13.40
C LYS A 249 -26.60 27.96 14.90
N GLU A 250 -27.17 27.06 15.70
CA GLU A 250 -26.93 26.99 17.15
C GLU A 250 -25.47 26.64 17.51
N ILE A 251 -24.74 25.93 16.64
CA ILE A 251 -23.28 25.73 16.78
C ILE A 251 -22.54 27.05 16.57
N PHE A 252 -22.78 27.75 15.46
CA PHE A 252 -22.02 28.95 15.12
C PHE A 252 -22.32 30.16 16.00
N ASP A 253 -23.57 30.35 16.45
CA ASP A 253 -23.87 31.44 17.40
C ASP A 253 -23.17 31.22 18.76
N TYR A 254 -23.14 29.98 19.25
CA TYR A 254 -22.42 29.63 20.49
C TYR A 254 -20.91 29.83 20.34
N ASP A 255 -20.31 29.28 19.28
CA ASP A 255 -18.86 29.35 19.06
C ASP A 255 -18.39 30.80 18.83
N MET A 256 -19.14 31.62 18.10
CA MET A 256 -18.80 33.04 17.90
C MET A 256 -19.01 33.88 19.18
N ASN A 257 -20.04 33.59 19.99
CA ASN A 257 -20.18 34.19 21.31
C ASN A 257 -19.00 33.83 22.23
N MET A 258 -18.51 32.59 22.16
CA MET A 258 -17.30 32.17 22.88
C MET A 258 -16.03 32.84 22.34
N LYS A 259 -15.91 33.08 21.02
CA LYS A 259 -14.79 33.84 20.44
C LYS A 259 -14.72 35.25 21.00
N ASP A 260 -15.82 36.01 20.93
CA ASP A 260 -15.91 37.38 21.47
C ASP A 260 -15.48 37.42 22.95
N PHE A 261 -15.87 36.41 23.73
CA PHE A 261 -15.50 36.28 25.13
C PHE A 261 -14.00 36.00 25.36
N TYR A 262 -13.39 35.07 24.61
CA TYR A 262 -11.93 34.84 24.69
C TYR A 262 -11.14 36.07 24.23
N THR A 263 -11.61 36.78 23.20
CA THR A 263 -11.04 38.06 22.75
C THR A 263 -11.05 39.09 23.88
N GLU A 264 -12.10 39.18 24.69
CA GLU A 264 -12.14 40.08 25.85
C GLU A 264 -11.22 39.64 27.01
N ILE A 265 -11.00 38.34 27.23
CA ILE A 265 -9.96 37.85 28.15
C ILE A 265 -8.58 38.26 27.65
N PHE A 266 -8.25 37.96 26.39
CA PHE A 266 -6.93 38.21 25.82
C PHE A 266 -6.60 39.71 25.69
N LYS A 267 -7.58 40.59 25.47
CA LYS A 267 -7.40 42.05 25.55
C LYS A 267 -6.94 42.54 26.93
N ARG A 268 -7.27 41.82 28.01
CA ARG A 268 -6.93 42.17 29.41
C ARG A 268 -5.64 41.50 29.86
N VAL A 269 -5.54 40.17 29.70
CA VAL A 269 -4.36 39.36 30.05
C VAL A 269 -3.15 39.68 29.15
N LYS A 270 -3.40 40.00 27.87
CA LYS A 270 -2.42 40.39 26.84
C LYS A 270 -1.29 39.36 26.57
N PRO A 271 -1.58 38.05 26.48
CA PRO A 271 -0.55 37.06 26.19
C PRO A 271 0.03 37.23 24.79
N LYS A 272 1.30 36.86 24.65
CA LYS A 272 2.00 36.67 23.37
C LYS A 272 1.85 35.23 22.88
N VAL A 273 1.86 34.27 23.82
CA VAL A 273 1.72 32.83 23.57
C VAL A 273 0.66 32.24 24.49
N VAL A 274 -0.23 31.41 23.94
CA VAL A 274 -1.25 30.65 24.67
C VAL A 274 -1.02 29.16 24.45
N PHE A 275 -0.68 28.47 25.54
CA PHE A 275 -0.57 27.01 25.61
C PHE A 275 -1.88 26.40 26.11
N PHE A 276 -2.25 25.27 25.52
CA PHE A 276 -3.41 24.47 25.87
C PHE A 276 -3.18 23.04 25.38
N TYR A 277 -4.17 22.18 25.54
CA TYR A 277 -4.19 20.87 24.89
C TYR A 277 -5.62 20.55 24.41
N ALA A 278 -5.74 19.60 23.51
CA ALA A 278 -7.00 19.20 22.87
C ALA A 278 -7.68 20.36 22.11
N PHE A 279 -6.98 20.91 21.10
CA PHE A 279 -7.40 22.05 20.28
C PHE A 279 -8.85 21.96 19.76
N HIS A 280 -9.39 20.76 19.55
CA HIS A 280 -10.75 20.53 19.10
C HIS A 280 -11.83 21.08 20.06
N TYR A 281 -11.54 21.21 21.36
CA TYR A 281 -12.44 21.90 22.31
C TYR A 281 -12.24 23.43 22.38
N ASN A 282 -11.28 23.97 21.63
CA ASN A 282 -10.74 25.32 21.80
C ASN A 282 -10.79 26.19 20.53
N ALA A 283 -11.43 25.75 19.44
CA ALA A 283 -11.52 26.50 18.18
C ALA A 283 -11.91 28.00 18.33
N PRO A 284 -12.94 28.39 19.13
CA PRO A 284 -13.24 29.81 19.37
C PRO A 284 -12.11 30.61 20.02
N MET A 285 -11.34 29.97 20.90
CA MET A 285 -10.20 30.59 21.59
C MET A 285 -9.02 30.77 20.63
N ILE A 286 -8.79 29.80 19.75
CA ILE A 286 -7.70 29.84 18.78
C ILE A 286 -7.96 30.95 17.74
N GLU A 287 -9.20 31.10 17.27
CA GLU A 287 -9.57 32.21 16.38
C GLU A 287 -9.43 33.58 17.06
N ALA A 288 -9.86 33.71 18.32
CA ALA A 288 -9.67 34.92 19.13
C ALA A 288 -8.19 35.29 19.34
N ALA A 289 -7.31 34.29 19.49
CA ALA A 289 -5.87 34.50 19.57
C ALA A 289 -5.28 34.95 18.22
N ASP A 290 -5.71 34.32 17.12
CA ASP A 290 -5.25 34.64 15.76
C ASP A 290 -5.59 36.07 15.34
N GLU A 291 -6.82 36.53 15.61
CA GLU A 291 -7.28 37.91 15.37
C GLU A 291 -6.46 38.96 16.14
N LEU A 292 -5.93 38.60 17.32
CA LEU A 292 -5.13 39.49 18.18
C LEU A 292 -3.61 39.38 17.92
N GLY A 293 -3.18 38.53 16.98
CA GLY A 293 -1.76 38.29 16.66
C GLY A 293 -1.01 37.47 17.70
N ILE A 294 -1.74 36.70 18.49
CA ILE A 294 -1.23 35.86 19.58
C ILE A 294 -0.88 34.48 18.98
N ILE A 295 0.18 33.85 19.49
CA ILE A 295 0.61 32.51 19.08
C ILE A 295 -0.11 31.44 19.91
N THR A 296 -0.52 30.36 19.27
CA THR A 296 -1.28 29.25 19.86
C THR A 296 -0.54 27.93 19.77
N VAL A 297 -0.48 27.19 20.88
CA VAL A 297 0.26 25.92 21.00
C VAL A 297 -0.61 24.83 21.64
N ASP A 298 -0.88 23.76 20.90
CA ASP A 298 -1.50 22.53 21.42
C ASP A 298 -0.42 21.56 21.90
N ILE A 299 -0.45 21.21 23.19
CA ILE A 299 0.51 20.29 23.81
C ILE A 299 0.06 18.84 23.61
N GLN A 300 0.97 18.00 23.11
CA GLN A 300 0.74 16.57 22.98
C GLN A 300 0.48 15.91 24.35
N HIS A 301 -0.67 15.26 24.45
CA HIS A 301 -1.23 14.60 25.64
C HIS A 301 -1.64 13.14 25.38
N GLY A 302 -1.12 12.55 24.30
CA GLY A 302 -1.43 11.22 23.78
C GLY A 302 -0.86 11.04 22.36
N LEU A 303 -1.23 9.95 21.68
CA LEU A 303 -0.85 9.71 20.28
C LEU A 303 -1.45 10.78 19.35
N GLN A 304 -0.64 11.41 18.49
CA GLN A 304 -1.10 12.29 17.39
C GLN A 304 -0.82 11.66 16.00
N VAL A 305 -0.82 10.33 15.97
CA VAL A 305 -0.40 9.47 14.85
C VAL A 305 -1.41 8.36 14.59
N GLY A 306 -1.27 7.66 13.46
CA GLY A 306 -2.08 6.48 13.14
C GLY A 306 -3.56 6.81 13.01
N TRP A 307 -4.42 5.99 13.61
CA TRP A 307 -5.86 6.26 13.63
C TRP A 307 -6.23 7.20 14.78
N ASN A 308 -5.88 8.49 14.66
CA ASN A 308 -6.42 9.56 15.50
C ASN A 308 -7.00 10.72 14.66
N PRO A 309 -8.32 10.70 14.33
CA PRO A 309 -8.96 11.66 13.43
C PRO A 309 -9.02 13.11 13.95
N LEU A 310 -8.55 13.36 15.17
CA LEU A 310 -8.30 14.72 15.69
C LEU A 310 -7.08 15.39 15.06
N TYR A 311 -6.02 14.61 14.80
CA TYR A 311 -4.73 15.13 14.32
C TYR A 311 -4.39 14.65 12.91
N THR A 312 -5.23 13.81 12.30
CA THR A 312 -5.09 13.32 10.93
C THR A 312 -6.25 13.74 10.03
N ASN A 313 -6.03 13.62 8.71
CA ASN A 313 -7.04 13.82 7.66
C ASN A 313 -7.65 15.23 7.58
N TYR A 314 -6.82 16.28 7.53
CA TYR A 314 -7.25 17.65 7.16
C TYR A 314 -6.94 17.96 5.68
N ASP A 315 -7.19 17.01 4.77
CA ASP A 315 -6.98 17.18 3.33
C ASP A 315 -7.84 18.29 2.73
N GLU A 316 -8.93 18.68 3.40
CA GLU A 316 -9.75 19.81 3.05
C GLU A 316 -9.06 21.17 3.25
N MET A 317 -8.04 21.27 4.12
CA MET A 317 -7.43 22.51 4.58
C MET A 317 -6.92 23.41 3.44
N PRO A 318 -7.25 24.72 3.42
CA PRO A 318 -6.74 25.63 2.42
C PRO A 318 -5.27 26.02 2.73
N PRO A 319 -4.46 26.42 1.74
CA PRO A 319 -3.01 26.58 1.91
C PRO A 319 -2.59 27.61 2.97
N GLU A 320 -3.36 28.70 3.10
CA GLU A 320 -3.20 29.74 4.13
C GLU A 320 -3.49 29.25 5.55
N GLY A 321 -4.07 28.05 5.69
CA GLY A 321 -4.50 27.46 6.95
C GLY A 321 -5.90 27.92 7.36
N TYR A 322 -6.32 27.47 8.53
CA TYR A 322 -7.54 27.91 9.19
C TYR A 322 -7.22 28.89 10.32
N ARG A 323 -8.19 29.70 10.76
CA ARG A 323 -8.01 30.56 11.95
C ARG A 323 -8.22 29.81 13.27
N GLN A 324 -8.90 28.67 13.20
CA GLN A 324 -9.42 27.88 14.31
C GLN A 324 -8.52 26.70 14.72
N ILE A 325 -7.35 26.56 14.09
CA ILE A 325 -6.38 25.45 14.31
C ILE A 325 -5.06 26.07 14.79
N PRO A 326 -4.34 25.44 15.75
CA PRO A 326 -3.18 26.06 16.39
C PRO A 326 -2.09 26.47 15.39
N ASP A 327 -1.36 27.54 15.66
CA ASP A 327 -0.11 27.84 14.95
C ASP A 327 0.89 26.66 15.13
N PHE A 328 0.89 26.07 16.33
CA PHE A 328 1.84 25.04 16.74
C PHE A 328 1.22 23.81 17.38
N PHE A 329 1.78 22.65 17.06
CA PHE A 329 1.60 21.40 17.81
C PHE A 329 2.93 21.06 18.53
N ALA A 330 2.94 21.07 19.85
CA ALA A 330 4.10 20.76 20.66
C ALA A 330 4.22 19.24 20.87
N VAL A 331 5.11 18.62 20.09
CA VAL A 331 5.26 17.17 19.97
C VAL A 331 6.44 16.61 20.77
N TRP A 332 6.31 15.34 21.17
CA TRP A 332 7.31 14.60 21.93
C TRP A 332 8.49 14.14 21.06
N GLY A 333 8.24 13.72 19.82
CA GLY A 333 9.24 13.08 18.96
C GLY A 333 9.00 13.24 17.46
N GLU A 334 9.89 12.64 16.68
CA GLU A 334 9.91 12.68 15.21
C GLU A 334 8.66 12.00 14.61
N LYS A 335 8.12 10.96 15.27
CA LYS A 335 6.92 10.23 14.83
C LYS A 335 5.71 11.16 14.69
N GLU A 336 5.35 11.89 15.75
CA GLU A 336 4.28 12.88 15.71
C GLU A 336 4.62 14.09 14.84
N TYR A 337 5.88 14.55 14.83
CA TYR A 337 6.30 15.65 13.95
C TYR A 337 6.00 15.36 12.47
N GLN A 338 6.36 14.17 11.99
CA GLN A 338 6.06 13.76 10.62
C GLN A 338 4.55 13.52 10.41
N SER A 339 3.82 13.01 11.41
CA SER A 339 2.36 12.83 11.33
C SER A 339 1.62 14.18 11.13
N ILE A 340 1.96 15.19 11.93
CA ILE A 340 1.35 16.52 11.85
C ILE A 340 1.65 17.18 10.50
N ILE A 341 2.90 17.12 10.00
CA ILE A 341 3.27 17.66 8.67
C ILE A 341 2.47 17.02 7.53
N ASN A 342 2.25 15.70 7.58
CA ASN A 342 1.50 14.97 6.56
C ASN A 342 -0.03 15.11 6.68
N SER A 343 -0.51 15.63 7.81
CA SER A 343 -1.93 15.76 8.14
C SER A 343 -2.48 17.18 7.96
N PHE A 344 -1.66 18.22 8.18
CA PHE A 344 -2.05 19.62 8.10
C PHE A 344 -1.30 20.33 6.94
N PRO A 345 -1.86 20.36 5.71
CA PRO A 345 -1.14 20.80 4.51
C PRO A 345 -1.02 22.33 4.35
N SER A 346 -0.62 23.05 5.40
CA SER A 346 -0.41 24.50 5.41
C SER A 346 0.97 24.89 5.94
N LYS A 347 1.45 26.09 5.60
CA LYS A 347 2.66 26.68 6.22
C LYS A 347 2.36 27.37 7.57
N LYS A 348 1.08 27.57 7.93
CA LYS A 348 0.66 28.20 9.19
C LYS A 348 0.74 27.25 10.37
N HIS A 349 0.24 26.03 10.20
CA HIS A 349 0.11 25.03 11.26
C HIS A 349 1.29 24.07 11.19
N ARG A 350 2.20 24.12 12.17
CA ARG A 350 3.42 23.30 12.14
C ARG A 350 3.71 22.63 13.49
N PRO A 351 4.29 21.42 13.49
CA PRO A 351 4.78 20.84 14.72
C PRO A 351 6.08 21.55 15.18
N ILE A 352 6.32 21.53 16.48
CA ILE A 352 7.57 21.93 17.12
C ILE A 352 7.96 20.89 18.15
N TYR A 353 9.26 20.60 18.23
CA TYR A 353 9.80 19.72 19.25
C TYR A 353 9.75 20.41 20.60
N MET A 354 9.05 19.80 21.56
CA MET A 354 9.07 20.22 22.97
C MET A 354 9.31 19.05 23.93
N GLY A 355 9.34 17.81 23.43
CA GLY A 355 9.63 16.62 24.23
C GLY A 355 8.50 16.29 25.22
N ASN A 356 8.79 15.38 26.15
CA ASN A 356 7.89 15.07 27.27
C ASN A 356 8.61 15.30 28.62
N PRO A 357 8.72 16.56 29.09
CA PRO A 357 9.46 16.91 30.32
C PRO A 357 8.90 16.25 31.59
N TRP A 358 7.63 15.81 31.57
CA TRP A 358 7.05 15.06 32.67
C TRP A 358 7.82 13.75 32.93
N LEU A 359 8.32 13.08 31.88
CA LEU A 359 8.97 11.78 32.04
C LEU A 359 10.38 11.86 32.63
N GLU A 360 11.10 12.98 32.49
CA GLU A 360 12.32 13.22 33.28
C GLU A 360 11.96 13.60 34.73
N LYS A 361 10.99 14.52 34.92
CA LYS A 361 10.57 14.95 36.26
C LYS A 361 10.01 13.80 37.10
N ILE A 362 9.31 12.84 36.49
CA ILE A 362 8.70 11.72 37.23
C ILE A 362 9.74 10.70 37.73
N LYS A 363 10.93 10.62 37.11
CA LYS A 363 12.03 9.75 37.60
C LYS A 363 12.48 10.15 39.01
N THR A 364 12.52 11.45 39.31
CA THR A 364 13.05 11.98 40.58
C THR A 364 12.12 11.82 41.78
N PHE A 365 10.89 11.33 41.60
CA PHE A 365 10.00 11.06 42.74
C PHE A 365 10.45 9.79 43.49
N PRO A 366 10.40 9.80 44.83
CA PRO A 366 10.63 8.61 45.65
C PRO A 366 9.54 7.57 45.38
N THR A 367 9.81 6.31 45.75
CA THR A 367 8.78 5.27 45.69
C THR A 367 7.74 5.48 46.80
N THR A 368 6.48 5.24 46.46
CA THR A 368 5.32 5.26 47.35
C THR A 368 4.87 3.85 47.77
N PHE A 369 5.50 2.79 47.23
CA PHE A 369 5.21 1.40 47.58
C PHE A 369 5.52 1.07 49.05
N SER A 370 4.69 0.20 49.62
CA SER A 370 4.92 -0.41 50.92
C SER A 370 6.07 -1.42 50.84
N ARG A 371 6.78 -1.64 51.95
CA ARG A 371 7.90 -2.60 52.01
C ARG A 371 7.52 -4.02 51.57
N GLY A 372 6.25 -4.41 51.67
CA GLY A 372 5.78 -5.73 51.24
C GLY A 372 5.66 -5.84 49.72
N VAL A 373 5.03 -4.86 49.07
CA VAL A 373 4.91 -4.81 47.61
C VAL A 373 6.28 -4.56 46.96
N LEU A 374 7.05 -3.60 47.51
CA LEU A 374 8.38 -3.26 47.00
C LEU A 374 9.34 -4.47 47.03
N ALA A 375 9.38 -5.23 48.12
CA ALA A 375 10.24 -6.42 48.22
C ALA A 375 9.86 -7.56 47.25
N GLU A 376 8.63 -7.57 46.74
CA GLU A 376 8.17 -8.54 45.74
C GLU A 376 8.49 -8.04 44.31
N LEU A 377 8.32 -6.74 44.05
CA LEU A 377 8.71 -6.06 42.80
C LEU A 377 10.24 -6.07 42.60
N GLU A 378 11.02 -5.83 43.66
CA GLU A 378 12.49 -5.89 43.67
C GLU A 378 13.04 -7.33 43.74
N SER A 379 12.18 -8.36 43.78
CA SER A 379 12.64 -9.74 43.99
C SER A 379 13.35 -10.34 42.77
N ASP A 380 14.56 -10.88 42.97
CA ASP A 380 15.35 -11.60 41.94
C ASP A 380 14.86 -13.04 41.69
N LYS A 381 13.81 -13.50 42.39
CA LYS A 381 13.23 -14.84 42.23
C LYS A 381 12.36 -15.00 40.97
N TYR A 382 12.28 -13.94 40.15
CA TYR A 382 11.44 -13.84 38.97
C TYR A 382 12.29 -13.56 37.74
N ASP A 383 12.19 -14.43 36.75
CA ASP A 383 12.91 -14.31 35.48
C ASP A 383 12.34 -13.18 34.61
N LYS A 384 11.05 -12.85 34.81
CA LYS A 384 10.30 -11.76 34.15
C LYS A 384 9.22 -11.16 35.07
N LYS A 385 9.00 -9.86 34.96
CA LYS A 385 7.99 -9.07 35.70
C LYS A 385 7.11 -8.34 34.69
N ILE A 386 5.84 -8.75 34.58
CA ILE A 386 4.95 -8.39 33.48
C ILE A 386 3.73 -7.62 34.00
N LEU A 387 3.54 -6.38 33.50
CA LEU A 387 2.44 -5.50 33.88
C LEU A 387 1.27 -5.55 32.88
N ILE A 388 0.13 -6.11 33.28
CA ILE A 388 -1.13 -6.00 32.53
C ILE A 388 -1.83 -4.69 32.87
N ILE A 389 -2.03 -3.84 31.85
CA ILE A 389 -2.74 -2.56 31.96
C ILE A 389 -4.16 -2.74 31.40
N MET A 390 -5.12 -3.01 32.28
CA MET A 390 -6.53 -3.15 31.92
C MET A 390 -7.08 -1.83 31.37
N GLN A 391 -7.90 -1.89 30.32
CA GLN A 391 -8.65 -0.73 29.81
C GLN A 391 -10.06 -0.70 30.42
N ASN A 392 -10.96 0.15 29.92
CA ASN A 392 -12.34 0.27 30.41
C ASN A 392 -13.27 -0.86 29.92
N GLN A 393 -12.74 -2.09 29.85
CA GLN A 393 -13.48 -3.31 29.53
C GLN A 393 -14.41 -3.73 30.68
N THR A 394 -15.52 -4.41 30.33
CA THR A 394 -16.51 -4.95 31.28
C THR A 394 -16.11 -6.33 31.81
N ASP A 395 -15.32 -7.07 31.04
CA ASP A 395 -14.95 -8.45 31.28
C ASP A 395 -13.43 -8.60 31.06
N ILE A 396 -12.78 -9.54 31.75
CA ILE A 396 -11.35 -9.81 31.54
C ILE A 396 -11.16 -10.44 30.14
N PRO A 397 -10.28 -9.90 29.27
CA PRO A 397 -9.96 -10.54 27.99
C PRO A 397 -9.42 -11.96 28.20
N GLN A 398 -10.01 -12.95 27.52
CA GLN A 398 -9.63 -14.36 27.67
C GLN A 398 -8.12 -14.58 27.43
N THR A 399 -7.53 -13.84 26.50
CA THR A 399 -6.08 -13.85 26.23
C THR A 399 -5.23 -13.59 27.48
N PHE A 400 -5.67 -12.72 28.40
CA PHE A 400 -4.95 -12.43 29.66
C PHE A 400 -5.06 -13.59 30.66
N ILE A 401 -6.23 -14.23 30.76
CA ILE A 401 -6.43 -15.42 31.60
C ILE A 401 -5.57 -16.57 31.09
N ASP A 402 -5.59 -16.80 29.77
CA ASP A 402 -4.88 -17.89 29.12
C ASP A 402 -3.36 -17.80 29.35
N ILE A 403 -2.73 -16.64 29.13
CA ILE A 403 -1.26 -16.49 29.28
C ILE A 403 -0.80 -16.63 30.75
N ILE A 404 -1.63 -16.21 31.72
CA ILE A 404 -1.36 -16.38 33.16
C ILE A 404 -1.49 -17.86 33.57
N GLU A 405 -2.49 -18.58 33.04
CA GLU A 405 -2.69 -20.01 33.29
C GLU A 405 -1.71 -20.91 32.54
N GLN A 406 -1.20 -20.51 31.38
CA GLN A 406 -0.11 -21.20 30.67
C GLN A 406 1.19 -21.12 31.48
N THR A 407 1.55 -19.92 31.93
CA THR A 407 2.85 -19.64 32.59
C THR A 407 2.88 -19.87 34.11
N LYS A 408 1.86 -20.52 34.68
CA LYS A 408 1.72 -20.68 36.14
C LYS A 408 2.85 -21.42 36.86
N ASN A 409 3.63 -22.23 36.13
CA ASN A 409 4.80 -22.92 36.67
C ASN A 409 6.08 -22.06 36.58
N ASP A 410 6.12 -21.12 35.64
CA ASP A 410 7.29 -20.34 35.26
C ASP A 410 7.55 -19.23 36.29
N ASN A 411 8.78 -18.71 36.41
CA ASN A 411 9.08 -17.64 37.36
C ASN A 411 8.73 -16.26 36.81
N ILE A 412 7.49 -16.11 36.34
CA ILE A 412 6.91 -14.83 35.95
C ILE A 412 6.15 -14.23 37.13
N LEU A 413 6.40 -12.95 37.42
CA LEU A 413 5.55 -12.13 38.29
C LEU A 413 4.53 -11.37 37.43
N TRP A 414 3.25 -11.67 37.64
CA TRP A 414 2.16 -10.98 36.97
C TRP A 414 1.66 -9.82 37.83
N ILE A 415 1.76 -8.60 37.33
CA ILE A 415 1.29 -7.39 38.02
C ILE A 415 0.09 -6.88 37.25
N ILE A 416 -1.03 -6.68 37.93
CA ILE A 416 -2.30 -6.35 37.28
C ILE A 416 -2.80 -5.02 37.82
N ARG A 417 -3.09 -4.10 36.89
CA ARG A 417 -3.63 -2.77 37.21
C ARG A 417 -4.96 -2.52 36.52
N HIS A 418 -5.95 -2.10 37.29
CA HIS A 418 -7.27 -1.73 36.80
C HIS A 418 -7.27 -0.36 36.11
N HIS A 419 -8.15 -0.20 35.13
CA HIS A 419 -8.54 1.12 34.67
C HIS A 419 -9.31 1.86 35.80
N PRO A 420 -9.02 3.14 36.09
CA PRO A 420 -9.66 3.85 37.22
C PRO A 420 -11.19 3.88 37.20
N LYS A 421 -11.81 3.74 36.01
CA LYS A 421 -13.27 3.73 35.77
C LYS A 421 -13.80 2.38 35.26
N GLY A 422 -12.95 1.35 35.17
CA GLY A 422 -13.35 0.00 34.80
C GLY A 422 -13.90 -0.79 35.99
N GLU A 423 -14.38 -2.00 35.72
CA GLU A 423 -14.74 -2.96 36.76
C GLU A 423 -13.51 -3.36 37.60
N ARG A 424 -13.77 -3.90 38.80
CA ARG A 424 -12.73 -4.32 39.75
C ARG A 424 -12.79 -5.82 39.97
N TYR A 425 -11.67 -6.46 39.65
CA TYR A 425 -11.43 -7.89 39.72
C TYR A 425 -10.48 -8.20 40.88
N LYS A 426 -10.24 -9.49 41.13
CA LYS A 426 -9.28 -10.02 42.08
C LYS A 426 -8.29 -10.94 41.37
N ALA A 427 -7.21 -11.34 42.04
CA ALA A 427 -6.22 -12.25 41.46
C ALA A 427 -6.86 -13.59 41.01
N GLU A 428 -7.83 -14.09 41.78
CA GLU A 428 -8.54 -15.34 41.50
C GLU A 428 -9.41 -15.28 40.22
N ASP A 429 -9.82 -14.08 39.79
CA ASP A 429 -10.57 -13.89 38.54
C ASP A 429 -9.67 -13.99 37.29
N PHE A 430 -8.34 -13.85 37.46
CA PHE A 430 -7.35 -14.07 36.41
C PHE A 430 -6.75 -15.49 36.46
N SER A 431 -6.50 -16.03 37.64
CA SER A 431 -6.11 -17.44 37.83
C SER A 431 -6.31 -17.90 39.27
N ILE A 432 -6.88 -19.09 39.44
CA ILE A 432 -6.98 -19.78 40.74
C ILE A 432 -5.69 -20.60 41.01
N ASN A 433 -4.96 -20.99 39.96
CA ASN A 433 -3.81 -21.89 40.04
C ASN A 433 -2.46 -21.16 40.11
N ASN A 434 -2.38 -19.89 39.70
CA ASN A 434 -1.17 -19.08 39.69
C ASN A 434 -1.18 -18.11 40.88
N HIS A 435 -0.30 -18.36 41.86
CA HIS A 435 -0.16 -17.49 43.04
C HIS A 435 0.88 -16.37 42.87
N LYS A 436 1.49 -16.22 41.68
CA LYS A 436 2.51 -15.20 41.36
C LYS A 436 1.87 -13.91 40.81
N ILE A 437 0.72 -13.49 41.36
CA ILE A 437 -0.08 -12.34 40.90
C ILE A 437 -0.10 -11.24 41.97
N ILE A 438 0.38 -10.04 41.63
CA ILE A 438 0.16 -8.82 42.43
C ILE A 438 -0.99 -8.01 41.81
N LEU A 439 -2.09 -7.93 42.54
CA LEU A 439 -3.23 -7.05 42.27
C LEU A 439 -3.61 -6.41 43.60
N SER A 440 -3.55 -5.07 43.69
CA SER A 440 -3.86 -4.36 44.93
C SER A 440 -4.27 -2.90 44.73
N ASP A 441 -4.92 -2.36 45.77
CA ASP A 441 -5.22 -0.93 45.93
C ASP A 441 -3.98 -0.01 45.83
N GLU A 442 -2.77 -0.57 46.02
CA GLU A 442 -1.49 0.15 45.93
C GLU A 442 -1.07 0.28 44.46
N ILE A 443 -1.05 -0.84 43.72
CA ILE A 443 -0.78 -0.91 42.28
C ILE A 443 -1.79 -0.07 41.47
N ASP A 444 -3.05 -0.02 41.90
CA ASP A 444 -4.09 0.76 41.24
C ASP A 444 -3.93 2.29 41.41
N LYS A 445 -3.29 2.75 42.49
CA LYS A 445 -3.19 4.18 42.86
C LYS A 445 -1.86 4.84 42.52
N VAL A 446 -0.77 4.06 42.50
CA VAL A 446 0.60 4.54 42.21
C VAL A 446 0.72 5.19 40.83
N LEU A 447 1.75 5.99 40.56
CA LEU A 447 2.00 6.51 39.20
C LEU A 447 2.58 5.40 38.28
N PHE A 448 2.15 5.36 37.01
CA PHE A 448 2.55 4.31 36.06
C PHE A 448 4.08 4.18 35.89
N SER A 449 4.77 5.31 35.81
CA SER A 449 6.25 5.37 35.78
C SER A 449 6.94 4.77 37.00
N GLU A 450 6.25 4.65 38.14
CA GLU A 450 6.82 4.02 39.33
C GLU A 450 6.82 2.49 39.16
N LEU A 451 5.74 1.93 38.59
CA LEU A 451 5.70 0.53 38.15
C LEU A 451 6.75 0.27 37.05
N PHE A 452 6.91 1.19 36.09
CA PHE A 452 7.89 1.08 35.01
C PHE A 452 9.36 1.05 35.48
N LYS A 453 9.65 1.30 36.77
CA LYS A 453 10.98 1.09 37.37
C LYS A 453 11.25 -0.38 37.74
N TYR A 454 10.23 -1.24 37.77
CA TYR A 454 10.30 -2.60 38.33
C TYR A 454 9.68 -3.69 37.44
N VAL A 455 9.37 -3.39 36.17
CA VAL A 455 8.76 -4.35 35.23
C VAL A 455 9.52 -4.36 33.90
N ASP A 456 9.68 -5.55 33.32
CA ASP A 456 10.42 -5.74 32.08
C ASP A 456 9.51 -5.56 30.85
N ILE A 457 8.23 -5.92 31.00
CA ILE A 457 7.23 -5.98 29.92
C ILE A 457 5.92 -5.34 30.39
N THR A 458 5.25 -4.58 29.52
CA THR A 458 3.81 -4.26 29.68
C THR A 458 2.95 -4.98 28.63
N ILE A 459 1.71 -5.32 29.00
CA ILE A 459 0.69 -5.86 28.10
C ILE A 459 -0.55 -4.96 28.16
N SER A 460 -1.05 -4.50 27.01
CA SER A 460 -2.29 -3.71 26.93
C SER A 460 -2.97 -3.83 25.57
N GLU A 461 -4.21 -3.35 25.43
CA GLU A 461 -4.88 -3.25 24.12
C GLU A 461 -4.24 -2.21 23.16
N GLY A 462 -3.12 -1.58 23.52
CA GLY A 462 -2.49 -0.49 22.78
C GLY A 462 -2.61 0.87 23.45
N SER A 463 -2.45 0.93 24.79
CA SER A 463 -2.51 2.19 25.54
C SER A 463 -1.38 3.15 25.12
N THR A 464 -1.61 4.47 25.24
CA THR A 464 -0.54 5.49 25.08
C THR A 464 0.57 5.32 26.11
N LEU A 465 0.26 4.69 27.24
CA LEU A 465 1.19 4.34 28.31
C LEU A 465 2.31 3.40 27.85
N ALA A 466 2.15 2.68 26.73
CA ALA A 466 3.22 1.87 26.16
C ALA A 466 4.43 2.73 25.72
N ILE A 467 4.19 3.87 25.05
CA ILE A 467 5.27 4.80 24.71
C ILE A 467 5.87 5.41 26.00
N GLU A 468 5.03 5.77 26.99
CA GLU A 468 5.52 6.22 28.30
C GLU A 468 6.38 5.14 29.01
N ALA A 469 6.14 3.85 28.77
CA ALA A 469 6.91 2.73 29.33
C ALA A 469 8.23 2.46 28.58
N SER A 470 8.25 2.57 27.25
CA SER A 470 9.49 2.45 26.45
C SER A 470 10.54 3.47 26.85
N TYR A 471 10.13 4.63 27.35
CA TYR A 471 11.03 5.66 27.91
C TYR A 471 11.80 5.23 29.17
N PHE A 472 11.33 4.18 29.86
CA PHE A 472 12.02 3.55 30.99
C PHE A 472 12.82 2.29 30.57
N GLY A 473 12.78 1.92 29.28
CA GLY A 473 13.39 0.70 28.76
C GLY A 473 12.48 -0.54 28.82
N VAL A 474 11.18 -0.36 29.13
CA VAL A 474 10.22 -1.47 29.23
C VAL A 474 9.73 -1.89 27.85
N THR A 475 9.72 -3.19 27.58
CA THR A 475 9.19 -3.78 26.33
C THR A 475 7.65 -3.76 26.35
N ASN A 476 7.01 -3.58 25.19
CA ASN A 476 5.55 -3.51 25.11
C ASN A 476 4.95 -4.59 24.21
N ILE A 477 3.95 -5.29 24.73
CA ILE A 477 3.08 -6.20 23.98
C ILE A 477 1.72 -5.53 23.83
N VAL A 478 1.24 -5.39 22.60
CA VAL A 478 -0.11 -4.87 22.30
C VAL A 478 -1.02 -6.00 21.84
N THR A 479 -2.28 -6.00 22.32
CA THR A 479 -3.21 -7.14 22.15
C THR A 479 -4.46 -6.82 21.36
N SER A 480 -4.62 -5.60 20.84
CA SER A 480 -5.70 -5.27 19.92
C SER A 480 -5.14 -4.86 18.56
N ALA A 481 -5.87 -5.21 17.49
CA ALA A 481 -5.53 -4.80 16.14
C ALA A 481 -5.48 -3.27 15.97
N MET A 482 -6.23 -2.49 16.78
CA MET A 482 -6.15 -1.02 16.78
C MET A 482 -4.86 -0.52 17.46
N GLY A 483 -4.40 -1.22 18.49
CA GLY A 483 -3.08 -0.99 19.08
C GLY A 483 -1.98 -1.25 18.06
N ALA A 484 -2.00 -2.42 17.41
CA ALA A 484 -1.07 -2.74 16.34
C ALA A 484 -1.13 -1.73 15.17
N ASP A 485 -2.33 -1.26 14.80
CA ASP A 485 -2.52 -0.24 13.75
C ASP A 485 -1.82 1.11 14.09
N ASN A 486 -1.79 1.49 15.37
CA ASN A 486 -1.15 2.73 15.85
C ASN A 486 0.37 2.58 16.09
N TYR A 487 0.84 1.33 16.25
CA TYR A 487 2.22 0.99 16.60
C TYR A 487 2.97 0.22 15.50
N LYS A 488 2.55 0.32 14.23
CA LYS A 488 3.16 -0.43 13.10
C LYS A 488 4.66 -0.23 12.95
N GLN A 489 5.17 0.98 13.19
CA GLN A 489 6.60 1.26 13.08
C GLN A 489 7.35 0.59 14.24
N GLU A 490 6.83 0.71 15.46
CA GLU A 490 7.39 0.07 16.65
C GLU A 490 7.36 -1.47 16.57
N LEU A 491 6.31 -2.05 15.95
CA LEU A 491 6.22 -3.48 15.65
C LEU A 491 7.26 -3.90 14.59
N LYS A 492 7.43 -3.12 13.53
CA LYS A 492 8.40 -3.40 12.46
C LYS A 492 9.85 -3.31 12.94
N ASP A 493 10.12 -2.37 13.85
CA ASP A 493 11.45 -2.12 14.39
C ASP A 493 11.73 -2.95 15.67
N ASN A 494 10.85 -3.90 16.01
CA ASN A 494 10.91 -4.79 17.19
C ASN A 494 11.00 -4.07 18.56
N VAL A 495 10.53 -2.82 18.63
CA VAL A 495 10.36 -2.06 19.89
C VAL A 495 9.13 -2.56 20.66
N PHE A 496 8.10 -2.96 19.91
CA PHE A 496 6.82 -3.47 20.40
C PHE A 496 6.55 -4.84 19.76
N TYR A 497 5.68 -5.64 20.37
CA TYR A 497 5.22 -6.94 19.88
C TYR A 497 3.69 -6.99 19.81
N TYR A 498 3.11 -7.76 18.88
CA TYR A 498 1.65 -7.93 18.74
C TYR A 498 1.23 -9.35 19.14
N LEU A 499 0.44 -9.46 20.21
CA LEU A 499 -0.12 -10.71 20.70
C LEU A 499 -1.58 -10.83 20.24
N GLU A 500 -1.78 -11.46 19.09
CA GLU A 500 -3.12 -11.68 18.52
C GLU A 500 -3.90 -12.75 19.28
N SER A 501 -3.24 -13.85 19.66
CA SER A 501 -3.81 -14.94 20.44
C SER A 501 -2.91 -15.36 21.59
N SER A 502 -3.49 -16.08 22.55
CA SER A 502 -2.73 -16.65 23.68
C SER A 502 -1.79 -17.79 23.28
N ALA A 503 -1.81 -18.25 22.02
CA ALA A 503 -0.85 -19.25 21.52
C ALA A 503 0.49 -18.63 21.11
N ASP A 504 0.49 -17.37 20.66
CA ASP A 504 1.68 -16.68 20.12
C ASP A 504 2.59 -16.16 21.25
N PHE A 505 2.11 -16.21 22.50
CA PHE A 505 2.80 -15.63 23.66
C PHE A 505 4.17 -16.26 23.93
N HIS A 506 4.33 -17.57 23.75
CA HIS A 506 5.60 -18.24 24.01
C HIS A 506 6.69 -17.81 23.01
N GLU A 507 6.37 -17.77 21.72
CA GLU A 507 7.27 -17.32 20.65
C GLU A 507 7.66 -15.84 20.84
N ILE A 508 6.69 -14.98 21.21
CA ILE A 508 6.96 -13.58 21.58
C ILE A 508 7.93 -13.52 22.77
N MET A 509 7.69 -14.29 23.83
CA MET A 509 8.55 -14.28 25.02
C MET A 509 9.95 -14.84 24.77
N GLU A 510 10.12 -15.80 23.85
CA GLU A 510 11.45 -16.27 23.39
C GLU A 510 12.17 -15.22 22.53
N SER A 511 11.44 -14.39 21.77
CA SER A 511 12.02 -13.36 20.89
C SER A 511 12.49 -12.09 21.63
N ILE A 512 12.11 -11.88 22.90
CA ILE A 512 12.50 -10.72 23.71
C ILE A 512 13.85 -11.00 24.39
N ASP A 513 14.96 -10.59 23.75
CA ASP A 513 16.30 -10.66 24.37
C ASP A 513 16.47 -9.60 25.46
N THR A 514 16.13 -9.96 26.70
CA THR A 514 16.28 -9.09 27.88
C THR A 514 17.73 -8.85 28.32
N ASN A 515 18.76 -9.31 27.59
CA ASN A 515 20.17 -8.98 27.85
C ASN A 515 20.75 -7.95 26.85
N GLN A 516 20.01 -7.57 25.80
CA GLN A 516 20.47 -6.54 24.87
C GLN A 516 20.06 -5.12 25.29
N ASN A 517 20.82 -4.13 24.80
CA ASN A 517 20.70 -2.73 25.21
C ASN A 517 19.33 -2.15 24.85
N GLN A 518 18.92 -1.11 25.61
CA GLN A 518 17.72 -0.31 25.34
C GLN A 518 17.60 0.02 23.84
N VAL A 519 16.49 -0.40 23.23
CA VAL A 519 16.13 -0.04 21.86
C VAL A 519 16.07 1.50 21.77
N ASP A 520 16.59 2.08 20.69
CA ASP A 520 16.72 3.53 20.57
C ASP A 520 15.34 4.21 20.43
N THR A 521 14.83 4.69 21.56
CA THR A 521 13.56 5.40 21.68
C THR A 521 13.72 6.92 21.53
N SER A 522 14.90 7.43 21.15
CA SER A 522 15.15 8.87 21.01
C SER A 522 14.30 9.53 19.91
N TYR A 523 13.85 8.76 18.92
CA TYR A 523 12.90 9.23 17.90
C TYR A 523 11.47 9.42 18.45
N LEU A 524 11.09 8.74 19.54
CA LEU A 524 9.82 8.94 20.26
C LEU A 524 9.87 10.13 21.21
N PHE A 525 11.04 10.40 21.81
CA PHE A 525 11.23 11.46 22.80
C PHE A 525 12.49 12.28 22.54
N LYS A 526 12.33 13.36 21.76
CA LYS A 526 13.42 14.31 21.51
C LYS A 526 13.70 15.12 22.77
N LYS A 527 14.96 15.18 23.19
CA LYS A 527 15.39 16.10 24.26
C LYS A 527 15.51 17.52 23.69
N VAL A 528 14.95 18.50 24.41
CA VAL A 528 14.78 19.88 23.95
C VAL A 528 15.06 20.83 25.12
N ASP A 529 15.71 21.96 24.85
CA ASP A 529 15.71 23.10 25.75
C ASP A 529 14.36 23.85 25.60
N ILE A 530 13.45 23.55 26.52
CA ILE A 530 12.10 24.11 26.53
C ILE A 530 12.11 25.62 26.79
N GLU A 531 13.09 26.13 27.54
CA GLU A 531 13.19 27.56 27.85
C GLU A 531 13.62 28.34 26.59
N SER A 532 14.55 27.78 25.80
CA SER A 532 14.90 28.31 24.46
C SER A 532 13.70 28.30 23.50
N VAL A 533 12.95 27.19 23.40
CA VAL A 533 11.80 27.11 22.48
C VAL A 533 10.67 28.07 22.87
N ILE A 534 10.42 28.28 24.16
CA ILE A 534 9.42 29.28 24.61
C ILE A 534 9.90 30.70 24.27
N GLN A 535 11.20 30.99 24.36
CA GLN A 535 11.76 32.28 23.92
C GLN A 535 11.59 32.50 22.41
N GLU A 536 11.86 31.50 21.57
CA GLU A 536 11.63 31.58 20.11
C GLU A 536 10.15 31.87 19.76
N LEU A 537 9.20 31.31 20.53
CA LEU A 537 7.77 31.58 20.39
C LEU A 537 7.41 33.01 20.82
N LEU A 538 7.99 33.51 21.92
CA LEU A 538 7.80 34.90 22.38
C LEU A 538 8.31 35.92 21.37
N ASP A 539 9.44 35.65 20.72
CA ASP A 539 10.01 36.51 19.69
C ASP A 539 9.18 36.46 18.40
N SER A 540 8.77 35.26 17.98
CA SER A 540 7.86 35.04 16.84
C SER A 540 6.52 35.78 16.96
N ALA A 541 6.00 35.92 18.18
CA ALA A 541 4.72 36.63 18.41
C ALA A 541 4.81 38.11 18.03
N ASN A 542 5.97 38.75 18.22
CA ASN A 542 6.18 40.15 17.83
C ASN A 542 6.13 40.31 16.29
N GLU A 543 6.63 39.32 15.53
CA GLU A 543 6.46 39.29 14.07
C GLU A 543 5.01 39.09 13.64
N LYS A 544 4.29 38.10 14.21
CA LYS A 544 2.88 37.81 13.88
C LYS A 544 2.03 39.08 14.03
N LYS A 545 2.20 39.77 15.16
CA LYS A 545 1.52 41.03 15.48
C LYS A 545 1.90 42.18 14.53
N SER A 546 3.18 42.29 14.16
CA SER A 546 3.65 43.32 13.22
C SER A 546 3.08 43.12 11.81
N LYS A 547 2.99 41.85 11.35
CA LYS A 547 2.43 41.48 10.03
C LYS A 547 0.92 41.75 9.92
N LEU A 548 0.18 41.67 11.03
CA LEU A 548 -1.24 42.03 11.07
C LEU A 548 -1.47 43.55 10.91
N ILE A 549 -0.68 44.39 11.59
CA ILE A 549 -0.82 45.85 11.57
C ILE A 549 -0.65 46.44 10.15
N VAL A 550 0.16 45.82 9.31
CA VAL A 550 0.39 46.25 7.91
C VAL A 550 -0.81 45.97 7.00
N LYS A 551 -1.68 45.01 7.36
CA LYS A 551 -2.64 44.39 6.42
C LYS A 551 -4.02 45.09 6.34
N ASP A 552 -4.24 46.17 7.09
CA ASP A 552 -5.57 46.73 7.34
C ASP A 552 -5.78 48.17 6.80
N VAL A 553 -7.04 48.58 6.70
CA VAL A 553 -7.58 49.93 6.45
C VAL A 553 -7.49 50.50 5.03
N ASN A 554 -6.51 50.19 4.15
CA ASN A 554 -6.37 50.92 2.87
C ASN A 554 -6.16 50.15 1.54
N GLU A 555 -5.73 48.89 1.52
CA GLU A 555 -5.33 48.27 0.24
C GLU A 555 -6.50 47.73 -0.60
N VAL A 556 -7.44 46.98 0.01
CA VAL A 556 -8.53 46.27 -0.70
C VAL A 556 -9.38 47.21 -1.58
N THR A 557 -9.67 48.43 -1.11
CA THR A 557 -10.44 49.43 -1.89
C THR A 557 -9.64 50.02 -3.06
N LYS A 558 -8.31 49.99 -2.98
CA LYS A 558 -7.38 50.51 -3.98
C LYS A 558 -7.14 49.48 -5.09
N GLU A 559 -6.92 48.22 -4.72
CA GLU A 559 -6.82 47.10 -5.68
C GLU A 559 -8.09 46.94 -6.53
N ARG A 560 -9.27 47.01 -5.89
CA ARG A 560 -10.55 46.91 -6.61
C ARG A 560 -10.76 48.02 -7.65
N ARG A 561 -10.21 49.22 -7.42
CA ARG A 561 -10.22 50.30 -8.42
C ARG A 561 -9.23 50.01 -9.55
N LEU A 562 -8.00 49.62 -9.22
CA LEU A 562 -6.95 49.30 -10.20
C LEU A 562 -7.38 48.17 -11.14
N LYS A 563 -7.97 47.09 -10.60
CA LYS A 563 -8.50 45.97 -11.38
C LYS A 563 -9.53 46.43 -12.42
N ASN A 564 -10.50 47.25 -12.02
CA ASN A 564 -11.55 47.73 -12.92
C ASN A 564 -10.99 48.58 -14.08
N THR A 565 -9.93 49.36 -13.85
CA THR A 565 -9.24 50.10 -14.92
C THR A 565 -8.58 49.16 -15.92
N ILE A 566 -7.84 48.15 -15.43
CA ILE A 566 -7.11 47.21 -16.29
C ILE A 566 -8.08 46.31 -17.08
N GLU A 567 -9.21 45.88 -16.50
CA GLU A 567 -10.25 45.14 -17.25
C GLU A 567 -10.83 45.98 -18.40
N ALA A 568 -11.02 47.30 -18.22
CA ALA A 568 -11.50 48.19 -19.28
C ALA A 568 -10.48 48.35 -20.42
N GLU A 569 -9.18 48.43 -20.11
CA GLU A 569 -8.11 48.50 -21.10
C GLU A 569 -7.95 47.17 -21.87
N ILE A 570 -8.03 46.03 -21.18
CA ILE A 570 -8.05 44.69 -21.82
C ILE A 570 -9.27 44.56 -22.74
N SER A 571 -10.43 45.07 -22.32
CA SER A 571 -11.66 45.09 -23.13
C SER A 571 -11.49 45.94 -24.40
N ALA A 572 -10.94 47.15 -24.30
CA ALA A 572 -10.67 47.99 -25.47
C ALA A 572 -9.68 47.31 -26.46
N GLN A 573 -8.64 46.64 -25.93
CA GLN A 573 -7.61 46.00 -26.75
C GLN A 573 -8.05 44.69 -27.41
N ILE A 574 -8.94 43.90 -26.77
CA ILE A 574 -9.49 42.69 -27.43
C ILE A 574 -10.42 43.06 -28.58
N GLU A 575 -11.24 44.12 -28.45
CA GLU A 575 -12.07 44.62 -29.55
C GLU A 575 -11.22 45.15 -30.72
N LYS A 576 -10.16 45.92 -30.42
CA LYS A 576 -9.19 46.38 -31.43
C LYS A 576 -8.51 45.21 -32.14
N SER A 577 -8.21 44.12 -31.43
CA SER A 577 -7.63 42.91 -32.00
C SER A 577 -8.58 42.23 -32.97
N PHE A 578 -9.85 42.02 -32.59
CA PHE A 578 -10.89 41.48 -33.48
C PHE A 578 -11.11 42.38 -34.70
N TYR A 579 -11.30 43.68 -34.50
CA TYR A 579 -11.53 44.64 -35.59
C TYR A 579 -10.41 44.66 -36.64
N LEU A 580 -9.15 44.61 -36.21
CA LEU A 580 -8.01 44.56 -37.15
C LEU A 580 -8.01 43.25 -37.95
N ALA A 581 -8.32 42.12 -37.32
CA ALA A 581 -8.38 40.83 -37.99
C ALA A 581 -9.55 40.72 -38.99
N ASP A 582 -10.73 41.26 -38.63
CA ASP A 582 -11.90 41.36 -39.53
C ASP A 582 -11.64 42.23 -40.76
N ASN A 583 -10.69 43.17 -40.67
CA ASN A 583 -10.20 43.99 -41.79
C ASN A 583 -8.96 43.38 -42.49
N TYR A 584 -8.68 42.09 -42.25
CA TYR A 584 -7.55 41.32 -42.81
C TYR A 584 -6.13 41.78 -42.39
N ASP A 585 -6.00 42.69 -41.41
CA ASP A 585 -4.72 43.14 -40.86
C ASP A 585 -4.27 42.25 -39.69
N ILE A 586 -3.90 41.02 -40.02
CA ILE A 586 -3.56 39.96 -39.05
C ILE A 586 -2.32 40.32 -38.22
N ASP A 587 -1.31 40.98 -38.80
CA ASP A 587 -0.08 41.33 -38.08
C ASP A 587 -0.34 42.39 -37.01
N ASN A 588 -1.10 43.46 -37.32
CA ASN A 588 -1.46 44.45 -36.30
C ASN A 588 -2.52 43.93 -35.32
N ALA A 589 -3.42 43.04 -35.73
CA ALA A 589 -4.34 42.34 -34.82
C ALA A 589 -3.57 41.53 -33.76
N ILE A 590 -2.54 40.78 -34.19
CA ILE A 590 -1.66 40.03 -33.29
C ILE A 590 -0.81 40.97 -32.42
N ALA A 591 -0.34 42.10 -32.96
CA ALA A 591 0.36 43.11 -32.16
C ALA A 591 -0.55 43.68 -31.04
N SER A 592 -1.80 44.03 -31.37
CA SER A 592 -2.81 44.48 -30.40
C SER A 592 -3.12 43.41 -29.33
N PHE A 593 -3.20 42.14 -29.72
CA PHE A 593 -3.39 41.03 -28.79
C PHE A 593 -2.17 40.80 -27.89
N LYS A 594 -0.95 41.10 -28.34
CA LYS A 594 0.25 41.07 -27.49
C LYS A 594 0.23 42.13 -26.40
N GLU A 595 -0.36 43.30 -26.64
CA GLU A 595 -0.53 44.37 -25.63
C GLU A 595 -1.38 43.90 -24.44
N ILE A 596 -2.41 43.08 -24.69
CA ILE A 596 -3.25 42.46 -23.64
C ILE A 596 -2.41 41.64 -22.65
N ARG A 597 -1.36 40.95 -23.12
CA ARG A 597 -0.48 40.16 -22.24
C ARG A 597 0.29 41.06 -21.27
N GLY A 598 0.70 42.25 -21.71
CA GLY A 598 1.27 43.29 -20.84
C GLY A 598 0.29 43.76 -19.77
N LEU A 599 -0.97 44.01 -20.14
CA LEU A 599 -2.02 44.39 -19.20
C LEU A 599 -2.34 43.29 -18.17
N LEU A 600 -2.34 42.01 -18.59
CA LEU A 600 -2.56 40.87 -17.70
C LEU A 600 -1.52 40.77 -16.57
N THR A 601 -0.27 41.19 -16.80
CA THR A 601 0.77 41.20 -15.74
C THR A 601 0.59 42.32 -14.70
N LEU A 602 -0.24 43.34 -14.99
CA LEU A 602 -0.50 44.47 -14.09
C LEU A 602 -1.69 44.21 -13.13
N LEU A 603 -2.47 43.15 -13.34
CA LEU A 603 -3.62 42.82 -12.49
C LEU A 603 -3.16 42.43 -11.07
N PRO A 604 -3.59 43.13 -10.00
CA PRO A 604 -3.07 42.87 -8.65
C PRO A 604 -3.34 41.43 -8.17
N THR A 605 -4.48 40.85 -8.55
CA THR A 605 -4.86 39.48 -8.22
C THR A 605 -4.09 38.41 -9.00
N ALA A 606 -3.39 38.73 -10.09
CA ALA A 606 -2.76 37.73 -10.96
C ALA A 606 -1.76 36.82 -10.22
N LYS A 607 -0.91 37.40 -9.38
CA LYS A 607 0.10 36.66 -8.61
C LYS A 607 -0.50 35.90 -7.42
N GLY A 608 -1.55 36.44 -6.80
CA GLY A 608 -2.31 35.75 -5.74
C GLY A 608 -2.98 34.50 -6.27
N ASN A 609 -3.82 34.65 -7.30
CA ASN A 609 -4.54 33.55 -7.95
C ASN A 609 -3.58 32.49 -8.53
N TYR A 610 -2.43 32.89 -9.07
CA TYR A 610 -1.40 31.94 -9.52
C TYR A 610 -0.87 31.09 -8.36
N ASN A 611 -0.52 31.73 -7.23
CA ASN A 611 -0.05 31.01 -6.04
C ASN A 611 -1.14 30.07 -5.50
N GLU A 612 -2.41 30.49 -5.48
CA GLU A 612 -3.54 29.64 -5.06
C GLU A 612 -3.71 28.41 -5.97
N GLU A 613 -3.63 28.58 -7.29
CA GLU A 613 -3.71 27.49 -8.27
C GLU A 613 -2.51 26.53 -8.14
N GLU A 614 -1.29 27.04 -7.97
CA GLU A 614 -0.09 26.23 -7.73
C GLU A 614 -0.14 25.49 -6.39
N MET A 615 -0.59 26.13 -5.31
CA MET A 615 -0.75 25.46 -4.01
C MET A 615 -1.88 24.42 -4.03
N ARG A 616 -2.97 24.65 -4.77
CA ARG A 616 -4.01 23.63 -5.02
C ARG A 616 -3.44 22.42 -5.77
N ASN A 617 -2.56 22.66 -6.74
CA ASN A 617 -1.88 21.60 -7.49
C ASN A 617 -0.91 20.78 -6.61
N VAL A 618 -0.16 21.43 -5.71
CA VAL A 618 0.67 20.77 -4.68
C VAL A 618 -0.18 19.99 -3.67
N LYS A 619 -1.37 20.48 -3.35
CA LYS A 619 -2.32 19.82 -2.44
C LYS A 619 -2.91 18.55 -3.05
N GLU A 620 -3.43 18.63 -4.28
CA GLU A 620 -3.95 17.48 -5.03
C GLU A 620 -2.88 16.38 -5.17
N ALA A 621 -1.65 16.80 -5.48
CA ALA A 621 -0.46 15.95 -5.49
C ALA A 621 -0.27 15.20 -4.16
N ARG A 622 -0.15 15.93 -3.03
CA ARG A 622 0.07 15.32 -1.71
C ARG A 622 -0.99 14.28 -1.32
N VAL A 623 -2.27 14.53 -1.62
CA VAL A 623 -3.36 13.57 -1.34
C VAL A 623 -3.20 12.30 -2.17
N PHE A 624 -2.85 12.41 -3.45
CA PHE A 624 -2.55 11.24 -4.30
C PHE A 624 -1.33 10.46 -3.80
N GLN A 625 -0.23 11.17 -3.48
CA GLN A 625 1.02 10.56 -2.99
C GLN A 625 0.79 9.81 -1.68
N ARG A 626 0.12 10.42 -0.70
CA ARG A 626 -0.17 9.78 0.60
C ARG A 626 -1.12 8.59 0.43
N LYS A 627 -2.20 8.70 -0.34
CA LYS A 627 -3.10 7.56 -0.56
C LYS A 627 -2.43 6.38 -1.28
N VAL A 628 -1.51 6.62 -2.22
CA VAL A 628 -0.72 5.54 -2.84
C VAL A 628 0.27 4.94 -1.83
N LYS A 629 0.82 5.73 -0.90
CA LYS A 629 1.56 5.20 0.24
C LYS A 629 0.64 4.33 1.12
N ASP A 630 -0.44 4.89 1.66
CA ASP A 630 -1.37 4.23 2.60
C ASP A 630 -1.92 2.87 2.09
N GLU A 631 -2.19 2.74 0.78
CA GLU A 631 -2.65 1.49 0.14
C GLU A 631 -1.57 0.40 0.06
N PHE A 632 -0.28 0.78 -0.09
CA PHE A 632 0.80 -0.15 -0.44
C PHE A 632 1.94 -0.26 0.60
N ASP A 633 1.96 0.57 1.64
CA ASP A 633 3.10 0.68 2.60
C ASP A 633 3.36 -0.61 3.40
N ILE A 634 2.35 -1.47 3.52
CA ILE A 634 2.25 -2.49 4.58
C ILE A 634 2.79 -3.87 4.16
N VAL A 635 2.85 -4.21 2.86
CA VAL A 635 3.12 -5.61 2.42
C VAL A 635 4.01 -5.76 1.16
N PHE A 636 4.23 -4.71 0.36
CA PHE A 636 4.78 -4.88 -1.00
C PHE A 636 6.19 -4.28 -1.19
N GLY A 637 7.18 -5.17 -1.33
CA GLY A 637 8.50 -4.87 -1.89
C GLY A 637 9.57 -4.41 -0.90
N ASN A 638 10.81 -4.86 -1.13
CA ASN A 638 12.00 -4.47 -0.37
C ASN A 638 12.70 -3.24 -0.99
N GLU A 639 12.48 -2.97 -2.28
CA GLU A 639 13.25 -2.02 -3.08
C GLU A 639 12.42 -0.76 -3.41
N GLU A 640 12.80 0.41 -2.90
CA GLU A 640 12.04 1.65 -3.15
C GLU A 640 12.35 2.29 -4.52
N VAL A 641 11.29 2.69 -5.22
CA VAL A 641 11.32 3.38 -6.52
C VAL A 641 10.61 4.72 -6.39
N LEU A 642 11.32 5.84 -6.52
CA LEU A 642 10.72 7.18 -6.54
C LEU A 642 10.35 7.58 -7.97
N LEU A 643 9.05 7.72 -8.25
CA LEU A 643 8.52 8.14 -9.55
C LEU A 643 8.21 9.64 -9.55
N ILE A 644 9.11 10.44 -10.13
CA ILE A 644 8.99 11.89 -10.28
C ILE A 644 8.25 12.23 -11.59
N GLY A 645 7.30 13.19 -11.58
CA GLY A 645 6.77 13.72 -12.84
C GLY A 645 5.62 14.72 -12.76
N ASP A 646 5.02 15.00 -13.91
CA ASP A 646 4.06 16.10 -14.08
C ASP A 646 2.57 15.67 -13.97
N SER A 647 1.70 16.52 -14.51
CA SER A 647 0.27 16.28 -14.70
C SER A 647 -0.11 14.92 -15.30
N LEU A 648 0.77 14.24 -16.04
CA LEU A 648 0.51 12.94 -16.68
C LEU A 648 0.54 11.74 -15.71
N ILE A 649 1.11 11.90 -14.52
CA ILE A 649 1.13 10.86 -13.47
C ILE A 649 -0.14 10.92 -12.61
N LEU A 650 -0.68 12.12 -12.41
CA LEU A 650 -1.81 12.39 -11.52
C LEU A 650 -3.18 12.07 -12.17
N PRO A 651 -4.12 11.39 -11.47
CA PRO A 651 -5.46 11.06 -11.98
C PRO A 651 -6.20 12.29 -12.52
N ARG A 652 -7.06 12.19 -13.54
CA ARG A 652 -7.54 13.41 -14.24
C ARG A 652 -8.43 14.29 -13.33
N PRO A 653 -8.48 15.64 -13.52
CA PRO A 653 -9.25 16.55 -12.65
C PRO A 653 -10.79 16.35 -12.60
N LEU A 654 -11.34 15.45 -13.42
CA LEU A 654 -12.74 14.99 -13.32
C LEU A 654 -12.87 13.68 -12.51
N GLU A 655 -11.80 12.89 -12.45
CA GLU A 655 -11.70 11.63 -11.70
C GLU A 655 -11.28 11.86 -10.24
N THR A 656 -10.65 12.99 -9.92
CA THR A 656 -10.30 13.38 -8.53
C THR A 656 -11.50 13.48 -7.58
N ARG A 657 -12.73 13.71 -8.08
CA ARG A 657 -13.98 13.63 -7.29
C ARG A 657 -14.28 12.23 -6.73
N ASN A 658 -13.63 11.20 -7.26
CA ASN A 658 -13.54 9.87 -6.69
C ASN A 658 -12.11 9.40 -6.88
N ILE A 659 -11.19 9.96 -6.07
CA ILE A 659 -9.75 9.76 -6.24
C ILE A 659 -9.38 8.28 -6.23
N ASN A 660 -10.10 7.41 -5.52
CA ASN A 660 -9.91 5.95 -5.53
C ASN A 660 -10.16 5.32 -6.91
N TYR A 661 -11.18 5.77 -7.64
CA TYR A 661 -11.45 5.36 -9.04
C TYR A 661 -10.38 5.87 -10.01
N GLY A 662 -9.78 7.04 -9.73
CA GLY A 662 -8.65 7.58 -10.49
C GLY A 662 -7.33 6.85 -10.22
N MET A 663 -7.00 6.62 -8.94
CA MET A 663 -5.77 5.95 -8.49
C MET A 663 -5.64 4.56 -9.08
N THR A 664 -6.69 3.74 -8.96
CA THR A 664 -6.74 2.33 -9.44
C THR A 664 -6.49 2.16 -10.95
N ARG A 665 -6.45 3.27 -11.70
CA ARG A 665 -6.18 3.32 -13.15
C ARG A 665 -4.81 3.87 -13.53
N SER A 666 -4.09 4.48 -12.58
CA SER A 666 -2.75 5.03 -12.80
C SER A 666 -1.71 3.91 -12.98
N TYR A 667 -0.66 4.19 -13.75
CA TYR A 667 0.42 3.20 -13.95
C TYR A 667 1.24 2.98 -12.66
N ALA A 668 1.32 3.98 -11.77
CA ALA A 668 1.93 3.86 -10.44
C ALA A 668 1.20 2.81 -9.57
N TYR A 669 -0.14 2.86 -9.53
CA TYR A 669 -0.95 1.86 -8.83
C TYR A 669 -0.84 0.47 -9.48
N MET A 670 -0.84 0.41 -10.82
CA MET A 670 -0.70 -0.85 -11.56
C MET A 670 0.67 -1.50 -11.39
N PHE A 671 1.73 -0.71 -11.17
CA PHE A 671 3.06 -1.20 -10.82
C PHE A 671 3.01 -1.89 -9.45
N ASN A 672 2.66 -1.16 -8.38
CA ASN A 672 2.63 -1.71 -7.01
C ASN A 672 1.70 -2.92 -6.82
N LYS A 673 0.61 -2.99 -7.59
CA LYS A 673 -0.31 -4.13 -7.56
C LYS A 673 0.35 -5.46 -8.01
N ASN A 674 1.39 -5.40 -8.84
CA ASN A 674 2.13 -6.59 -9.26
C ASN A 674 3.21 -6.90 -8.23
N ASN A 675 3.11 -8.00 -7.50
CA ASN A 675 4.15 -8.37 -6.54
C ASN A 675 5.46 -8.72 -7.29
N HIS A 676 6.45 -7.84 -7.23
CA HIS A 676 7.68 -7.93 -8.03
C HIS A 676 8.93 -7.30 -7.36
N GLY A 677 9.00 -7.33 -6.03
CA GLY A 677 10.16 -6.85 -5.25
C GLY A 677 10.27 -5.32 -5.11
N PHE A 678 9.89 -4.57 -6.15
CA PHE A 678 9.89 -3.10 -6.15
C PHE A 678 8.60 -2.48 -5.57
N LYS A 679 8.78 -1.38 -4.83
CA LYS A 679 7.75 -0.53 -4.21
C LYS A 679 7.84 0.89 -4.78
N LEU A 680 6.89 1.29 -5.62
CA LEU A 680 6.89 2.60 -6.27
C LEU A 680 6.10 3.65 -5.48
N LEU A 681 6.82 4.69 -5.06
CA LEU A 681 6.28 5.88 -4.43
C LEU A 681 6.23 7.01 -5.47
N PRO A 682 5.03 7.51 -5.86
CA PRO A 682 4.95 8.65 -6.76
C PRO A 682 5.28 9.94 -6.02
N TRP A 683 5.97 10.85 -6.72
CA TRP A 683 6.10 12.26 -6.37
C TRP A 683 5.81 13.08 -7.63
N ALA A 684 4.57 13.53 -7.78
CA ALA A 684 4.13 14.26 -8.97
C ALA A 684 3.36 15.53 -8.62
N GLN A 685 3.50 16.58 -9.44
CA GLN A 685 2.79 17.86 -9.30
C GLN A 685 2.26 18.31 -10.66
N ARG A 686 1.06 18.93 -10.71
CA ARG A 686 0.57 19.54 -11.97
C ARG A 686 1.55 20.61 -12.47
N ASN A 687 1.73 20.64 -13.78
CA ASN A 687 2.58 21.59 -14.51
C ASN A 687 4.06 21.58 -14.08
N LEU A 688 4.54 20.51 -13.42
CA LEU A 688 5.95 20.36 -13.09
C LEU A 688 6.80 20.38 -14.38
N ASN A 689 7.93 21.08 -14.30
CA ASN A 689 8.93 21.20 -15.36
C ASN A 689 10.32 21.05 -14.74
N THR A 690 11.36 20.96 -15.57
CA THR A 690 12.72 20.66 -15.10
C THR A 690 13.32 21.75 -14.21
N SER A 691 12.95 23.03 -14.37
CA SER A 691 13.40 24.10 -13.47
C SER A 691 12.69 23.98 -12.11
N LYS A 692 11.35 23.87 -12.11
CA LYS A 692 10.55 23.70 -10.87
C LYS A 692 10.94 22.44 -10.07
N LEU A 693 11.48 21.41 -10.72
CA LEU A 693 12.03 20.23 -10.04
C LEU A 693 13.34 20.55 -9.30
N LEU A 694 14.24 21.34 -9.90
CA LEU A 694 15.47 21.78 -9.26
C LEU A 694 15.20 22.75 -8.10
N ASP A 695 14.28 23.72 -8.30
CA ASP A 695 13.83 24.65 -7.27
C ASP A 695 13.23 23.95 -6.02
N GLN A 696 12.76 22.72 -6.19
CA GLN A 696 12.16 21.91 -5.12
C GLN A 696 13.04 20.76 -4.62
N TRP A 697 14.26 20.60 -5.13
CA TRP A 697 15.06 19.37 -4.95
C TRP A 697 15.23 18.94 -3.49
N ASP A 698 15.49 19.88 -2.58
CA ASP A 698 15.67 19.62 -1.15
C ASP A 698 14.42 19.06 -0.46
N ASN A 699 13.23 19.29 -1.01
CA ASN A 699 11.95 18.73 -0.51
C ASN A 699 11.72 17.27 -0.98
N ILE A 700 12.61 16.76 -1.86
CA ILE A 700 12.57 15.42 -2.46
C ILE A 700 13.77 14.61 -1.97
N GLY A 701 14.94 15.25 -1.90
CA GLY A 701 16.26 14.66 -1.71
C GLY A 701 16.64 14.24 -0.28
N SER A 702 15.72 14.23 0.68
CA SER A 702 16.00 13.72 2.02
C SER A 702 16.03 12.19 2.01
N ASN A 703 17.23 11.62 1.83
CA ASN A 703 17.52 10.18 1.78
C ASN A 703 16.98 9.44 0.53
N LEU A 704 17.67 9.63 -0.61
CA LEU A 704 17.49 8.84 -1.85
C LEU A 704 18.46 7.65 -1.99
N ALA A 705 19.35 7.43 -1.03
CA ALA A 705 20.39 6.39 -1.11
C ALA A 705 19.76 4.98 -1.26
N ASN A 706 20.39 4.14 -2.09
CA ASN A 706 19.94 2.79 -2.45
C ASN A 706 18.56 2.69 -3.14
N LYS A 707 17.93 3.79 -3.54
CA LYS A 707 16.63 3.79 -4.24
C LYS A 707 16.81 3.81 -5.75
N HIS A 708 15.76 3.42 -6.48
CA HIS A 708 15.66 3.70 -7.92
C HIS A 708 14.88 5.00 -8.15
N ILE A 709 15.28 5.81 -9.13
CA ILE A 709 14.57 7.03 -9.54
C ILE A 709 14.01 6.83 -10.95
N VAL A 710 12.76 7.24 -11.18
CA VAL A 710 12.10 7.23 -12.48
C VAL A 710 11.52 8.62 -12.72
N ILE A 711 11.79 9.25 -13.86
CA ILE A 711 11.37 10.63 -14.15
C ILE A 711 10.57 10.70 -15.45
N GLN A 712 9.31 11.14 -15.36
CA GLN A 712 8.47 11.50 -16.51
C GLN A 712 8.22 13.02 -16.52
N LEU A 713 9.13 13.75 -17.17
CA LEU A 713 9.09 15.22 -17.31
C LEU A 713 9.46 15.65 -18.74
N GLY A 714 9.41 16.96 -19.01
CA GLY A 714 9.73 17.57 -20.30
C GLY A 714 8.50 18.06 -21.08
N ASN A 715 7.30 17.53 -20.80
CA ASN A 715 6.08 17.89 -21.53
C ASN A 715 5.66 19.36 -21.33
N ASN A 716 5.82 19.89 -20.11
CA ASN A 716 5.57 21.32 -19.83
C ASN A 716 6.74 22.22 -20.25
N ASP A 717 7.93 21.65 -20.49
CA ASP A 717 9.15 22.35 -20.87
C ASP A 717 9.15 22.76 -22.35
N TYR A 718 8.84 21.82 -23.27
CA TYR A 718 8.93 22.04 -24.72
C TYR A 718 7.70 22.75 -25.35
N LYS A 719 6.60 22.83 -24.62
CA LYS A 719 5.30 23.28 -25.13
C LYS A 719 5.25 24.80 -25.32
N LYS A 720 5.22 25.25 -26.58
CA LYS A 720 4.98 26.66 -26.96
C LYS A 720 3.59 27.12 -26.49
N ASN A 721 3.54 28.11 -25.61
CA ASN A 721 2.31 28.65 -25.04
C ASN A 721 1.97 30.04 -25.61
N ILE A 722 0.69 30.43 -25.56
CA ILE A 722 0.22 31.80 -25.89
C ILE A 722 0.31 32.72 -24.66
N PHE A 723 -0.04 32.14 -23.51
CA PHE A 723 -0.07 32.75 -22.19
C PHE A 723 0.92 32.00 -21.29
N SER A 724 1.66 32.72 -20.46
CA SER A 724 2.38 32.09 -19.34
C SER A 724 1.38 31.58 -18.29
N GLU A 725 1.87 30.86 -17.28
CA GLU A 725 1.04 30.47 -16.14
C GLU A 725 0.51 31.73 -15.40
N THR A 726 1.33 32.78 -15.29
CA THR A 726 0.92 34.07 -14.71
C THR A 726 -0.16 34.80 -15.54
N HIS A 727 -0.06 34.80 -16.87
CA HIS A 727 -1.12 35.33 -17.73
C HIS A 727 -2.41 34.49 -17.61
N SER A 728 -2.30 33.17 -17.46
CA SER A 728 -3.44 32.26 -17.35
C SER A 728 -4.20 32.48 -16.03
N ALA A 729 -3.49 32.62 -14.91
CA ALA A 729 -4.07 32.98 -13.62
C ALA A 729 -4.67 34.40 -13.62
N ALA A 730 -4.03 35.36 -14.30
CA ALA A 730 -4.58 36.70 -14.53
C ALA A 730 -5.93 36.64 -15.28
N ILE A 731 -6.00 35.87 -16.37
CA ILE A 731 -7.24 35.63 -17.15
C ILE A 731 -8.31 34.96 -16.29
N ASN A 732 -7.95 34.03 -15.40
CA ASN A 732 -8.86 33.43 -14.44
C ASN A 732 -9.48 34.43 -13.45
N SER A 733 -8.87 35.62 -13.27
CA SER A 733 -9.41 36.68 -12.42
C SER A 733 -10.34 37.68 -13.14
N LEU A 734 -10.40 37.69 -14.47
CA LEU A 734 -11.23 38.61 -15.25
C LEU A 734 -12.74 38.34 -15.10
N SER A 735 -13.56 39.33 -15.43
CA SER A 735 -15.00 39.13 -15.73
C SER A 735 -15.22 38.04 -16.80
N VAL A 736 -16.34 37.31 -16.67
CA VAL A 736 -16.61 36.07 -17.43
C VAL A 736 -16.62 36.29 -18.95
N ASP A 737 -17.29 37.36 -19.41
CA ASP A 737 -17.38 37.68 -20.84
C ASP A 737 -16.03 38.11 -21.43
N LEU A 738 -15.23 38.85 -20.66
CA LEU A 738 -13.91 39.29 -21.08
C LEU A 738 -12.92 38.12 -21.14
N LYS A 739 -12.94 37.25 -20.13
CA LYS A 739 -12.22 35.96 -20.14
C LYS A 739 -12.60 35.14 -21.39
N LYS A 740 -13.89 35.03 -21.72
CA LYS A 740 -14.35 34.32 -22.92
C LYS A 740 -13.74 34.91 -24.19
N ARG A 741 -13.86 36.23 -24.41
CA ARG A 741 -13.34 36.91 -25.61
C ARG A 741 -11.82 36.80 -25.77
N VAL A 742 -11.07 36.87 -24.67
CA VAL A 742 -9.60 36.68 -24.69
C VAL A 742 -9.22 35.25 -25.14
N TYR A 743 -9.97 34.22 -24.72
CA TYR A 743 -9.76 32.86 -25.23
C TYR A 743 -10.23 32.68 -26.69
N GLU A 744 -11.38 33.27 -27.06
CA GLU A 744 -11.96 33.19 -28.40
C GLU A 744 -10.99 33.71 -29.49
N PHE A 745 -10.34 34.85 -29.25
CA PHE A 745 -9.28 35.36 -30.15
C PHE A 745 -8.02 34.47 -30.13
N ALA A 746 -7.61 34.00 -28.95
CA ALA A 746 -6.42 33.16 -28.78
C ALA A 746 -6.56 31.77 -29.45
N GLU A 747 -7.79 31.29 -29.62
CA GLU A 747 -8.13 30.05 -30.32
C GLU A 747 -8.14 30.27 -31.83
N LEU A 748 -8.88 31.27 -32.32
CA LEU A 748 -9.00 31.61 -33.75
C LEU A 748 -7.63 31.91 -34.40
N TYR A 749 -6.81 32.75 -33.77
CA TYR A 749 -5.54 33.22 -34.33
C TYR A 749 -4.31 32.48 -33.78
N ARG A 750 -4.53 31.35 -33.10
CA ARG A 750 -3.51 30.53 -32.41
C ARG A 750 -2.23 30.32 -33.21
N LYS A 751 -2.37 29.91 -34.47
CA LYS A 751 -1.27 29.53 -35.37
C LYS A 751 -0.30 30.69 -35.62
N ASP A 752 -0.84 31.86 -35.88
CA ASP A 752 -0.07 33.01 -36.32
C ASP A 752 0.40 33.84 -35.12
N ILE A 753 -0.33 33.85 -34.00
CA ILE A 753 0.19 34.23 -32.68
C ILE A 753 1.47 33.43 -32.37
N ILE A 754 1.43 32.09 -32.49
CA ILE A 754 2.58 31.20 -32.21
C ILE A 754 3.75 31.39 -33.19
N LYS A 755 3.51 31.75 -34.45
CA LYS A 755 4.59 32.11 -35.39
C LYS A 755 5.22 33.46 -35.08
N SER A 756 4.44 34.41 -34.58
CA SER A 756 4.85 35.81 -34.41
C SER A 756 5.70 36.09 -33.16
N GLN A 757 6.04 35.06 -32.38
CA GLN A 757 6.66 35.21 -31.07
C GLN A 757 7.98 34.43 -30.97
N ASP A 758 8.98 35.06 -30.37
CA ASP A 758 10.16 34.38 -29.84
C ASP A 758 9.75 33.41 -28.72
N ASP A 759 10.56 32.38 -28.48
CA ASP A 759 10.17 31.14 -27.80
C ASP A 759 9.59 31.30 -26.37
N LEU A 760 8.26 31.48 -26.29
CA LEU A 760 7.45 31.29 -25.08
C LEU A 760 7.26 29.79 -24.75
N ASN A 761 8.39 29.10 -24.59
CA ASN A 761 8.49 27.83 -23.88
C ASN A 761 8.64 28.12 -22.38
N ASN A 762 8.11 27.27 -21.51
CA ASN A 762 8.31 27.43 -20.07
C ASN A 762 9.78 27.18 -19.67
N VAL A 763 10.49 26.32 -20.41
CA VAL A 763 11.94 26.10 -20.26
C VAL A 763 12.59 26.07 -21.66
N PRO A 764 13.40 27.09 -22.03
CA PRO A 764 14.15 27.11 -23.29
C PRO A 764 15.07 25.89 -23.43
N PHE A 765 15.29 25.40 -24.66
CA PHE A 765 15.98 24.13 -24.90
C PHE A 765 17.39 24.01 -24.28
N ASN A 766 18.15 25.10 -24.23
CA ASN A 766 19.48 25.09 -23.60
C ASN A 766 19.36 24.93 -22.08
N GLN A 767 18.47 25.71 -21.45
CA GLN A 767 18.15 25.57 -20.03
C GLN A 767 17.63 24.16 -19.70
N PHE A 768 16.77 23.58 -20.54
CA PHE A 768 16.29 22.21 -20.37
C PHE A 768 17.46 21.19 -20.36
N ARG A 769 18.46 21.35 -21.25
CA ARG A 769 19.66 20.51 -21.24
C ARG A 769 20.44 20.67 -19.94
N GLU A 770 20.74 21.91 -19.55
CA GLU A 770 21.48 22.23 -18.33
C GLU A 770 20.75 21.72 -17.07
N ASN A 771 19.43 21.80 -17.05
CA ASN A 771 18.59 21.26 -15.99
C ASN A 771 18.69 19.73 -15.92
N VAL A 772 18.58 19.02 -17.06
CA VAL A 772 18.69 17.55 -17.11
C VAL A 772 20.07 17.07 -16.67
N GLU A 773 21.15 17.73 -17.10
CA GLU A 773 22.51 17.39 -16.65
C GLU A 773 22.71 17.69 -15.15
N SER A 774 22.06 18.74 -14.62
CA SER A 774 22.04 19.05 -13.18
C SER A 774 21.25 18.03 -12.36
N ILE A 775 20.08 17.58 -12.84
CA ILE A 775 19.28 16.52 -12.21
C ILE A 775 20.07 15.21 -12.17
N VAL A 776 20.70 14.82 -13.28
CA VAL A 776 21.56 13.62 -13.33
C VAL A 776 22.68 13.69 -12.30
N LYS A 777 23.35 14.86 -12.18
CA LYS A 777 24.40 15.06 -11.18
C LYS A 777 23.87 14.88 -9.75
N LEU A 778 22.82 15.62 -9.38
CA LEU A 778 22.24 15.60 -8.02
C LEU A 778 21.73 14.20 -7.62
N VAL A 779 21.17 13.45 -8.57
CA VAL A 779 20.73 12.06 -8.35
C VAL A 779 21.90 11.12 -8.09
N LEU A 780 22.99 11.22 -8.87
CA LEU A 780 24.16 10.36 -8.71
C LEU A 780 24.96 10.68 -7.44
N GLU A 781 25.03 11.96 -7.04
CA GLU A 781 25.68 12.39 -5.79
C GLU A 781 25.00 11.86 -4.51
N GLN A 782 23.74 11.38 -4.60
CA GLN A 782 23.02 10.77 -3.47
C GLN A 782 23.04 9.24 -3.42
N GLY A 783 23.79 8.55 -4.30
CA GLY A 783 24.00 7.10 -4.21
C GLY A 783 22.76 6.25 -4.55
N VAL A 784 22.03 6.61 -5.61
CA VAL A 784 20.89 5.82 -6.13
C VAL A 784 21.34 4.56 -6.89
N LYS A 785 20.48 3.54 -6.95
CA LYS A 785 20.70 2.32 -7.75
C LYS A 785 20.57 2.56 -9.26
N SER A 786 19.60 3.37 -9.70
CA SER A 786 19.41 3.71 -11.12
C SER A 786 18.58 4.98 -11.29
N LEU A 787 18.76 5.69 -12.40
CA LEU A 787 17.92 6.80 -12.84
C LEU A 787 17.31 6.50 -14.21
N THR A 788 15.98 6.39 -14.34
CA THR A 788 15.30 6.13 -15.62
C THR A 788 14.51 7.35 -16.10
N PHE A 789 14.90 7.94 -17.23
CA PHE A 789 14.09 8.95 -17.93
C PHE A 789 13.06 8.29 -18.85
N ILE A 790 11.80 8.66 -18.66
CA ILE A 790 10.67 8.29 -19.51
C ILE A 790 10.51 9.37 -20.59
N SER A 791 10.43 8.97 -21.86
CA SER A 791 10.33 9.90 -22.99
C SER A 791 9.09 10.81 -22.92
N ILE A 792 9.27 12.05 -23.36
CA ILE A 792 8.18 12.98 -23.65
C ILE A 792 7.28 12.36 -24.73
N MET A 793 5.97 12.35 -24.46
CA MET A 793 4.95 11.93 -25.44
C MET A 793 4.69 13.05 -26.45
N ALA A 794 4.51 12.68 -27.72
CA ALA A 794 4.24 13.64 -28.80
C ALA A 794 2.86 14.32 -28.64
N ALA A 795 2.79 15.61 -28.96
CA ALA A 795 1.52 16.34 -29.02
C ALA A 795 0.63 15.85 -30.20
N PRO A 796 -0.71 16.01 -30.13
CA PRO A 796 -1.65 15.45 -31.11
C PRO A 796 -1.42 15.92 -32.56
N GLN A 797 -1.68 15.03 -33.52
CA GLN A 797 -1.72 15.35 -34.96
C GLN A 797 -3.13 15.42 -35.57
N SER A 798 -4.18 15.06 -34.81
CA SER A 798 -5.55 14.96 -35.34
C SER A 798 -6.33 16.27 -35.25
N GLY A 799 -6.68 16.87 -36.40
CA GLY A 799 -7.71 17.91 -36.51
C GLY A 799 -7.19 19.35 -36.70
N GLU A 800 -6.82 19.68 -37.94
CA GLU A 800 -6.64 21.01 -38.59
C GLU A 800 -5.80 22.13 -37.92
N ILE A 801 -5.72 22.26 -36.60
CA ILE A 801 -4.94 23.31 -35.91
C ILE A 801 -3.48 22.86 -35.74
N ASN A 802 -2.74 22.94 -36.84
CA ASN A 802 -1.32 22.60 -36.94
C ASN A 802 -0.45 23.38 -35.93
N PHE A 803 0.24 22.67 -35.02
CA PHE A 803 1.42 23.21 -34.34
C PHE A 803 2.58 23.33 -35.35
N PRO A 804 3.12 24.53 -35.62
CA PRO A 804 4.29 24.66 -36.49
C PRO A 804 5.54 24.11 -35.78
N GLY A 805 6.06 22.96 -36.23
CA GLY A 805 7.34 22.41 -35.79
C GLY A 805 7.33 21.30 -34.72
N SER A 806 6.19 21.04 -34.06
CA SER A 806 6.09 20.18 -32.86
C SER A 806 6.82 18.82 -32.95
N VAL A 807 6.72 18.14 -34.10
CA VAL A 807 7.35 16.83 -34.33
C VAL A 807 8.88 16.88 -34.20
N LYS A 808 9.52 17.97 -34.64
CA LYS A 808 10.98 18.15 -34.50
C LYS A 808 11.36 18.54 -33.08
N ASP A 809 10.53 19.33 -32.41
CA ASP A 809 10.84 19.85 -31.07
C ASP A 809 10.78 18.77 -29.98
N TYR A 810 9.75 17.90 -29.93
CA TYR A 810 9.73 16.84 -28.91
C TYR A 810 10.85 15.81 -29.12
N GLN A 811 11.20 15.48 -30.37
CA GLN A 811 12.35 14.62 -30.70
C GLN A 811 13.67 15.25 -30.27
N ARG A 812 13.83 16.56 -30.47
CA ARG A 812 14.99 17.33 -30.02
C ARG A 812 15.14 17.31 -28.49
N TYR A 813 14.06 17.46 -27.73
CA TYR A 813 14.10 17.36 -26.27
C TYR A 813 14.38 15.90 -25.81
N ASN A 814 13.72 14.89 -26.39
CA ASN A 814 13.97 13.47 -26.06
C ASN A 814 15.42 13.02 -26.36
N SER A 815 16.08 13.61 -27.36
CA SER A 815 17.50 13.31 -27.64
C SER A 815 18.44 13.69 -26.49
N VAL A 816 18.06 14.62 -25.62
CA VAL A 816 18.83 14.96 -24.40
C VAL A 816 18.79 13.81 -23.40
N PHE A 817 17.61 13.26 -23.11
CA PHE A 817 17.46 12.10 -22.21
C PHE A 817 18.25 10.89 -22.71
N LYS A 818 18.20 10.62 -24.02
CA LYS A 818 19.02 9.56 -24.64
C LYS A 818 20.52 9.84 -24.46
N ALA A 819 20.98 11.05 -24.80
CA ALA A 819 22.39 11.43 -24.72
C ALA A 819 22.97 11.47 -23.28
N VAL A 820 22.15 11.59 -22.23
CA VAL A 820 22.63 11.40 -20.85
C VAL A 820 22.62 9.93 -20.41
N SER A 821 21.69 9.11 -20.92
CA SER A 821 21.74 7.65 -20.68
C SER A 821 22.94 6.97 -21.35
N GLU A 822 23.39 7.48 -22.51
CA GLU A 822 24.59 6.99 -23.20
C GLU A 822 25.91 7.35 -22.46
N LYS A 823 25.87 8.19 -21.42
CA LYS A 823 27.04 8.59 -20.60
C LYS A 823 27.25 7.73 -19.33
N SER A 824 26.27 6.93 -18.90
CA SER A 824 26.34 6.21 -17.62
C SER A 824 25.40 5.00 -17.58
N SER A 825 25.90 3.83 -17.20
CA SER A 825 25.10 2.60 -17.02
C SER A 825 24.02 2.70 -15.94
N ILE A 826 24.16 3.65 -15.01
CA ILE A 826 23.16 3.95 -13.97
C ILE A 826 21.98 4.73 -14.56
N VAL A 827 22.19 5.47 -15.66
CA VAL A 827 21.17 6.33 -16.30
C VAL A 827 20.56 5.61 -17.50
N ARG A 828 19.24 5.45 -17.48
CA ARG A 828 18.45 4.62 -18.41
C ARG A 828 17.43 5.47 -19.14
N PHE A 829 17.10 5.11 -20.37
CA PHE A 829 16.04 5.74 -21.16
C PHE A 829 14.94 4.72 -21.54
N LEU A 830 13.69 5.16 -21.51
CA LEU A 830 12.49 4.40 -21.87
C LEU A 830 11.63 5.20 -22.85
N ASP A 831 11.53 4.75 -24.10
CA ASP A 831 10.67 5.38 -25.10
C ASP A 831 9.24 4.82 -25.03
N VAL A 832 8.33 5.68 -24.58
CA VAL A 832 6.89 5.41 -24.46
C VAL A 832 6.21 5.40 -25.83
N ASN A 833 6.72 6.15 -26.81
CA ASN A 833 6.14 6.21 -28.14
C ASN A 833 6.35 4.87 -28.87
N GLU A 834 7.55 4.28 -28.73
CA GLU A 834 7.85 2.92 -29.20
C GLU A 834 6.96 1.88 -28.49
N LEU A 835 6.90 1.92 -27.16
CA LEU A 835 6.07 1.02 -26.34
C LEU A 835 4.59 1.02 -26.78
N LEU A 836 4.00 2.19 -26.96
CA LEU A 836 2.58 2.33 -27.31
C LEU A 836 2.31 1.95 -28.78
N SER A 837 3.27 2.16 -29.69
CA SER A 837 3.14 1.74 -31.09
C SER A 837 2.98 0.22 -31.26
N ASN A 838 3.47 -0.57 -30.30
CA ASN A 838 3.41 -2.03 -30.30
C ASN A 838 2.08 -2.62 -29.80
N LEU A 839 1.12 -1.80 -29.33
CA LEU A 839 -0.16 -2.25 -28.78
C LEU A 839 -1.21 -2.60 -29.85
N LYS A 840 -0.94 -3.68 -30.62
CA LYS A 840 -1.67 -4.15 -31.82
C LYS A 840 -3.20 -4.39 -31.70
N ARG A 841 -3.86 -4.19 -30.55
CA ARG A 841 -5.29 -4.48 -30.33
C ARG A 841 -6.11 -3.38 -29.64
N HIS A 842 -5.48 -2.43 -28.95
CA HIS A 842 -6.18 -1.32 -28.29
C HIS A 842 -5.32 -0.06 -28.36
N PRO A 843 -5.91 1.14 -28.57
CA PRO A 843 -5.14 2.37 -28.54
C PRO A 843 -4.57 2.58 -27.14
N GLY A 844 -3.24 2.66 -27.02
CA GLY A 844 -2.54 2.91 -25.76
C GLY A 844 -2.75 4.33 -25.19
N ILE A 845 -3.33 5.22 -25.99
CA ILE A 845 -3.63 6.62 -25.68
C ILE A 845 -5.14 6.83 -25.86
N LEU A 846 -5.73 7.74 -25.10
CA LEU A 846 -7.12 8.16 -25.24
C LEU A 846 -7.30 9.04 -26.51
N SER A 847 -8.56 9.34 -26.85
CA SER A 847 -8.92 10.18 -28.00
C SER A 847 -8.43 11.64 -27.93
N ASP A 848 -7.88 12.08 -26.79
CA ASP A 848 -7.18 13.35 -26.66
C ASP A 848 -5.72 13.30 -27.16
N ASN A 849 -5.21 12.10 -27.49
CA ASN A 849 -3.85 11.82 -27.94
C ASN A 849 -2.74 12.33 -26.98
N VAL A 850 -3.03 12.46 -25.67
CA VAL A 850 -2.07 12.86 -24.64
C VAL A 850 -2.12 11.97 -23.40
N HIS A 851 -3.29 11.53 -22.95
CA HIS A 851 -3.43 10.70 -21.76
C HIS A 851 -3.45 9.20 -22.12
N LEU A 852 -2.81 8.36 -21.31
CA LEU A 852 -2.79 6.92 -21.51
C LEU A 852 -4.19 6.31 -21.32
N SER A 853 -4.48 5.27 -22.10
CA SER A 853 -5.61 4.37 -21.84
C SER A 853 -5.26 3.38 -20.73
N ILE A 854 -6.23 2.59 -20.24
CA ILE A 854 -5.94 1.53 -19.26
C ILE A 854 -4.88 0.53 -19.79
N PRO A 855 -4.96 0.02 -21.05
CA PRO A 855 -3.86 -0.72 -21.67
C PRO A 855 -2.53 0.04 -21.73
N GLY A 856 -2.54 1.36 -21.98
CA GLY A 856 -1.33 2.19 -21.96
C GLY A 856 -0.68 2.28 -20.59
N HIS A 857 -1.48 2.47 -19.53
CA HIS A 857 -1.00 2.44 -18.15
C HIS A 857 -0.43 1.07 -17.75
N GLN A 858 -1.08 -0.03 -18.16
CA GLN A 858 -0.58 -1.39 -17.93
C GLN A 858 0.75 -1.65 -18.65
N ALA A 859 0.86 -1.20 -19.91
CA ALA A 859 2.10 -1.30 -20.68
C ALA A 859 3.23 -0.49 -20.05
N LEU A 860 2.98 0.76 -19.64
CA LEU A 860 4.00 1.62 -19.04
C LEU A 860 4.47 1.08 -17.67
N ALA A 861 3.57 0.61 -16.81
CA ALA A 861 3.94 -0.06 -15.56
C ALA A 861 4.87 -1.27 -15.82
N SER A 862 4.52 -2.12 -16.79
CA SER A 862 5.32 -3.29 -17.18
C SER A 862 6.69 -2.91 -17.74
N ALA A 863 6.76 -1.81 -18.50
CA ALA A 863 7.99 -1.34 -19.12
C ALA A 863 8.93 -0.63 -18.12
N ILE A 864 8.38 0.08 -17.12
CA ILE A 864 9.16 0.61 -15.99
C ILE A 864 9.77 -0.55 -15.21
N PHE A 865 8.99 -1.56 -14.84
CA PHE A 865 9.51 -2.76 -14.16
C PHE A 865 10.64 -3.41 -14.98
N SER A 866 10.43 -3.64 -16.28
CA SER A 866 11.45 -4.21 -17.18
C SER A 866 12.69 -3.32 -17.39
N LYS A 867 12.67 -2.04 -17.02
CA LYS A 867 13.84 -1.14 -17.04
C LYS A 867 14.53 -1.01 -15.69
N LEU A 868 13.85 -1.34 -14.59
CA LEU A 868 14.42 -1.41 -13.25
C LEU A 868 15.16 -2.74 -13.03
N SER A 869 14.52 -3.86 -13.39
CA SER A 869 15.06 -5.23 -13.35
C SER A 869 16.19 -5.54 -14.35
N ILE A 870 16.91 -4.52 -14.80
CA ILE A 870 18.18 -4.67 -15.51
C ILE A 870 19.26 -4.53 -14.45
N GLU A 871 19.67 -5.65 -13.86
CA GLU A 871 20.92 -5.77 -13.11
C GLU A 871 22.02 -6.28 -14.05
N SER A 872 23.20 -6.61 -13.53
CA SER A 872 24.34 -7.09 -14.33
C SER A 872 24.05 -8.42 -15.04
N ASP A 873 24.71 -8.66 -16.18
CA ASP A 873 24.53 -9.86 -17.03
C ASP A 873 24.81 -11.20 -16.31
N ASP A 874 25.39 -11.17 -15.11
CA ASP A 874 25.79 -12.36 -14.34
C ASP A 874 24.61 -13.13 -13.69
N GLU A 875 23.47 -12.50 -13.37
CA GLU A 875 22.30 -13.18 -12.76
C GLU A 875 20.96 -12.82 -13.43
N LYS A 876 20.67 -13.50 -14.53
CA LYS A 876 19.44 -13.33 -15.33
C LYS A 876 18.28 -14.19 -14.82
N THR A 877 17.24 -13.54 -14.30
CA THR A 877 16.01 -14.22 -13.83
C THR A 877 15.00 -14.50 -14.95
N TYR A 878 14.56 -15.76 -15.07
CA TYR A 878 13.61 -16.23 -16.10
C TYR A 878 12.20 -16.43 -15.53
N ARG A 879 11.16 -16.30 -16.37
CA ARG A 879 9.76 -16.57 -16.00
C ARG A 879 9.28 -17.89 -16.59
N VAL A 880 8.87 -18.82 -15.73
CA VAL A 880 8.41 -20.16 -16.11
C VAL A 880 7.00 -20.41 -15.60
N ALA A 881 6.09 -20.91 -16.44
CA ALA A 881 4.76 -21.34 -15.99
C ALA A 881 4.59 -22.86 -16.03
N LEU A 882 3.88 -23.40 -15.04
CA LEU A 882 3.49 -24.81 -14.97
C LEU A 882 1.97 -24.93 -14.96
N ILE A 883 1.41 -25.49 -16.04
CA ILE A 883 -0.04 -25.64 -16.24
C ILE A 883 -0.38 -27.12 -16.09
N GLY A 884 -1.13 -27.46 -15.03
CA GLY A 884 -1.33 -28.83 -14.55
C GLY A 884 -0.35 -29.15 -13.42
N VAL A 885 -0.87 -29.28 -12.20
CA VAL A 885 -0.12 -29.48 -10.95
C VAL A 885 -0.62 -30.76 -10.23
N GLY A 886 -1.10 -31.74 -11.01
CA GLY A 886 -1.29 -33.12 -10.57
C GLY A 886 0.03 -33.89 -10.51
N ASN A 887 -0.01 -35.21 -10.35
CA ASN A 887 1.18 -36.04 -10.04
C ASN A 887 2.40 -35.78 -10.96
N GLN A 888 2.23 -35.67 -12.28
CA GLN A 888 3.33 -35.34 -13.19
C GLN A 888 3.74 -33.86 -13.11
N GLY A 889 2.78 -32.96 -12.88
CA GLY A 889 3.05 -31.56 -12.59
C GLY A 889 3.94 -31.36 -11.36
N ASN A 890 3.68 -32.06 -10.24
CA ASN A 890 4.58 -32.03 -9.07
C ASN A 890 5.97 -32.57 -9.41
N MET A 891 6.11 -33.61 -10.24
CA MET A 891 7.44 -34.05 -10.69
C MET A 891 8.15 -32.98 -11.53
N HIS A 892 7.44 -32.23 -12.37
CA HIS A 892 8.00 -31.08 -13.09
C HIS A 892 8.38 -29.94 -12.12
N LEU A 893 7.55 -29.67 -11.11
CA LEU A 893 7.82 -28.66 -10.08
C LEU A 893 9.06 -29.01 -9.23
N GLN A 894 9.21 -30.27 -8.82
CA GLN A 894 10.41 -30.80 -8.17
C GLN A 894 11.68 -30.72 -9.04
N GLY A 895 11.54 -30.56 -10.35
CA GLY A 895 12.65 -30.26 -11.28
C GLY A 895 12.91 -28.77 -11.43
N LEU A 896 11.85 -27.96 -11.56
CA LEU A 896 11.92 -26.49 -11.65
C LEU A 896 12.64 -25.88 -10.45
N VAL A 897 12.31 -26.30 -9.23
CA VAL A 897 12.96 -25.79 -7.99
C VAL A 897 14.40 -26.26 -7.80
N LYS A 898 14.96 -27.01 -8.76
CA LYS A 898 16.37 -27.47 -8.80
C LYS A 898 17.13 -26.93 -10.04
N SER A 899 16.60 -25.91 -10.70
CA SER A 899 17.26 -25.24 -11.82
C SER A 899 18.52 -24.50 -11.35
N ASN A 900 19.55 -24.48 -12.19
CA ASN A 900 20.74 -23.67 -11.96
C ASN A 900 20.51 -22.18 -12.24
N ASN A 901 19.39 -21.83 -12.88
CA ASN A 901 18.99 -20.46 -13.21
C ASN A 901 18.10 -19.85 -12.10
N ASN A 902 18.02 -18.52 -12.05
CA ASN A 902 17.09 -17.81 -11.16
C ASN A 902 15.70 -17.84 -11.80
N LEU A 903 14.68 -18.36 -11.12
CA LEU A 903 13.36 -18.62 -11.69
C LEU A 903 12.22 -17.95 -10.91
N VAL A 904 11.30 -17.30 -11.64
CA VAL A 904 9.94 -17.04 -11.18
C VAL A 904 9.04 -18.14 -11.73
N ILE A 905 8.52 -19.00 -10.84
CA ILE A 905 7.71 -20.17 -11.21
C ILE A 905 6.23 -19.87 -10.95
N GLU A 906 5.38 -19.92 -11.97
CA GLU A 906 3.95 -19.64 -11.88
C GLU A 906 3.11 -20.90 -12.15
N CYS A 907 2.57 -21.49 -11.08
CA CYS A 907 1.79 -22.73 -11.11
C CYS A 907 0.28 -22.45 -11.24
N PHE A 908 -0.41 -23.20 -12.10
CA PHE A 908 -1.87 -23.21 -12.22
C PHE A 908 -2.44 -24.62 -12.41
N ASP A 909 -3.43 -24.99 -11.60
CA ASP A 909 -4.34 -26.11 -11.83
C ASP A 909 -5.78 -25.71 -11.45
N PRO A 910 -6.82 -26.06 -12.24
CA PRO A 910 -8.21 -25.86 -11.85
C PRO A 910 -8.59 -26.65 -10.58
N ASN A 911 -7.93 -27.77 -10.28
CA ASN A 911 -8.12 -28.52 -9.04
C ASN A 911 -7.37 -27.84 -7.88
N ARG A 912 -8.11 -27.14 -7.02
CA ARG A 912 -7.54 -26.49 -5.83
C ARG A 912 -6.92 -27.45 -4.82
N ILE A 913 -7.29 -28.75 -4.81
CA ILE A 913 -6.64 -29.75 -3.96
C ILE A 913 -5.20 -30.03 -4.45
N SER A 914 -5.00 -30.13 -5.76
CA SER A 914 -3.67 -30.26 -6.36
C SER A 914 -2.80 -29.03 -6.08
N MET A 915 -3.35 -27.83 -6.27
CA MET A 915 -2.67 -26.57 -5.94
C MET A 915 -2.28 -26.49 -4.46
N GLN A 916 -3.20 -26.83 -3.54
CA GLN A 916 -2.92 -26.80 -2.10
C GLN A 916 -1.85 -27.82 -1.71
N SER A 917 -1.92 -29.05 -2.23
CA SER A 917 -0.92 -30.09 -1.95
C SER A 917 0.48 -29.69 -2.41
N ALA A 918 0.61 -29.08 -3.59
CA ALA A 918 1.89 -28.57 -4.08
C ALA A 918 2.37 -27.35 -3.28
N MET A 919 1.47 -26.43 -2.92
CA MET A 919 1.81 -25.29 -2.07
C MET A 919 2.29 -25.71 -0.67
N GLU A 920 1.69 -26.76 -0.09
CA GLU A 920 2.12 -27.34 1.19
C GLU A 920 3.46 -28.09 1.08
N GLU A 921 3.72 -28.78 -0.05
CA GLU A 921 4.98 -29.48 -0.36
C GLU A 921 6.16 -28.48 -0.52
N PHE A 922 5.94 -27.33 -1.18
CA PHE A 922 7.01 -26.38 -1.52
C PHE A 922 7.00 -25.05 -0.72
N LYS A 923 6.18 -24.93 0.34
CA LYS A 923 6.04 -23.68 1.13
C LYS A 923 7.37 -23.11 1.64
N ALA A 924 8.35 -23.95 1.94
CA ALA A 924 9.66 -23.54 2.47
C ALA A 924 10.56 -22.84 1.44
N LEU A 925 10.20 -22.88 0.15
CA LEU A 925 10.89 -22.19 -0.94
C LEU A 925 10.22 -20.85 -1.30
N VAL A 926 9.16 -20.45 -0.60
CA VAL A 926 8.49 -19.16 -0.80
C VAL A 926 9.26 -18.08 -0.05
N GLY A 927 10.36 -17.62 -0.66
CA GLY A 927 11.29 -16.66 -0.06
C GLY A 927 12.77 -16.91 -0.36
N ASP A 928 13.10 -17.91 -1.18
CA ASP A 928 14.43 -18.07 -1.74
C ASP A 928 14.65 -17.02 -2.85
N ASP A 929 15.70 -16.20 -2.73
CA ASP A 929 16.03 -15.15 -3.71
C ASP A 929 16.24 -15.71 -5.13
N LYS A 930 16.63 -16.99 -5.25
CA LYS A 930 16.79 -17.69 -6.52
C LYS A 930 15.49 -18.22 -7.11
N ILE A 931 14.55 -18.66 -6.27
CA ILE A 931 13.35 -19.42 -6.70
C ILE A 931 12.06 -18.79 -6.13
N VAL A 932 11.43 -17.92 -6.94
CA VAL A 932 10.18 -17.24 -6.56
C VAL A 932 8.97 -18.05 -7.04
N LEU A 933 8.49 -18.96 -6.19
CA LEU A 933 7.31 -19.80 -6.46
C LEU A 933 5.98 -19.05 -6.24
N ARG A 934 5.05 -19.16 -7.18
CA ARG A 934 3.75 -18.47 -7.20
C ARG A 934 2.64 -19.42 -7.63
N PHE A 935 1.56 -19.49 -6.86
CA PHE A 935 0.35 -20.23 -7.21
C PHE A 935 -0.74 -19.24 -7.64
N VAL A 936 -1.18 -19.31 -8.91
CA VAL A 936 -2.16 -18.35 -9.46
C VAL A 936 -3.57 -18.93 -9.52
N ASP A 937 -4.58 -18.10 -9.26
CA ASP A 937 -5.99 -18.54 -9.26
C ASP A 937 -6.55 -18.82 -10.68
N SER A 938 -5.94 -18.28 -11.73
CA SER A 938 -6.46 -18.35 -13.11
C SER A 938 -5.34 -18.26 -14.15
N ARG A 939 -5.58 -18.75 -15.39
CA ARG A 939 -4.58 -18.73 -16.48
C ARG A 939 -4.35 -17.33 -17.04
N GLU A 940 -5.38 -16.48 -16.97
CA GLU A 940 -5.31 -15.06 -17.30
C GLU A 940 -4.33 -14.32 -16.37
N SER A 941 -4.17 -14.81 -15.14
CA SER A 941 -3.30 -14.25 -14.09
C SER A 941 -1.82 -14.61 -14.24
N LEU A 942 -1.44 -15.48 -15.19
CA LEU A 942 -0.04 -15.76 -15.54
C LEU A 942 0.65 -14.52 -16.15
N SER A 943 1.96 -14.42 -16.00
CA SER A 943 2.80 -13.38 -16.61
C SER A 943 2.60 -13.31 -18.13
N ASN A 944 2.49 -12.08 -18.66
CA ASN A 944 2.25 -11.88 -20.10
C ASN A 944 3.44 -12.25 -21.00
N ASN A 945 4.65 -12.32 -20.44
CA ASN A 945 5.84 -12.85 -21.08
C ASN A 945 6.36 -14.04 -20.26
N LEU A 946 6.60 -15.18 -20.92
CA LEU A 946 7.06 -16.43 -20.31
C LEU A 946 8.22 -16.99 -21.14
N ASP A 947 9.35 -17.21 -20.49
CA ASP A 947 10.56 -17.77 -21.11
C ASP A 947 10.41 -19.26 -21.37
N LEU A 948 9.67 -19.97 -20.51
CA LEU A 948 9.31 -21.38 -20.67
C LEU A 948 7.89 -21.63 -20.12
N VAL A 949 7.15 -22.56 -20.72
CA VAL A 949 5.92 -23.11 -20.14
C VAL A 949 5.92 -24.62 -20.22
N ILE A 950 5.51 -25.29 -19.14
CA ILE A 950 5.30 -26.74 -19.10
C ILE A 950 3.79 -27.02 -19.00
N VAL A 951 3.23 -27.81 -19.91
CA VAL A 951 1.79 -28.14 -19.95
C VAL A 951 1.57 -29.61 -19.61
N ALA A 952 1.57 -29.90 -18.31
CA ALA A 952 1.44 -31.22 -17.70
C ALA A 952 -0.04 -31.67 -17.48
N THR A 953 -0.96 -31.19 -18.32
CA THR A 953 -2.39 -31.54 -18.27
C THR A 953 -2.69 -32.87 -18.96
N ASN A 954 -3.92 -33.38 -18.83
CA ASN A 954 -4.40 -34.51 -19.62
C ASN A 954 -4.50 -34.18 -21.13
N ALA A 955 -4.28 -35.20 -21.98
CA ALA A 955 -4.22 -35.07 -23.43
C ALA A 955 -5.53 -34.60 -24.11
N ASN A 956 -6.68 -34.86 -23.50
CA ASN A 956 -7.99 -34.50 -24.07
C ASN A 956 -8.38 -33.03 -23.91
N ILE A 957 -7.56 -32.22 -23.20
CA ILE A 957 -7.75 -30.77 -23.04
C ILE A 957 -6.52 -29.96 -23.47
N ARG A 958 -5.41 -30.61 -23.84
CA ARG A 958 -4.13 -29.92 -24.00
C ARG A 958 -4.11 -28.97 -25.20
N SER A 959 -4.74 -29.31 -26.33
CA SER A 959 -4.84 -28.41 -27.48
C SER A 959 -5.56 -27.12 -27.14
N GLN A 960 -6.76 -27.20 -26.53
CA GLN A 960 -7.47 -26.01 -26.04
C GLN A 960 -6.61 -25.13 -25.12
N ILE A 961 -5.86 -25.74 -24.20
CA ILE A 961 -5.01 -24.99 -23.26
C ILE A 961 -3.83 -24.30 -23.99
N VAL A 962 -3.21 -24.97 -24.95
CA VAL A 962 -2.12 -24.39 -25.77
C VAL A 962 -2.65 -23.32 -26.74
N GLU A 963 -3.80 -23.57 -27.40
CA GLU A 963 -4.51 -22.60 -28.25
C GLU A 963 -4.81 -21.31 -27.47
N GLU A 964 -5.32 -21.41 -26.23
CA GLU A 964 -5.63 -20.27 -25.38
C GLU A 964 -4.38 -19.54 -24.88
N LEU A 965 -3.36 -20.29 -24.41
CA LEU A 965 -2.09 -19.75 -23.93
C LEU A 965 -1.39 -18.93 -25.02
N LEU A 966 -1.16 -19.50 -26.21
CA LEU A 966 -0.44 -18.83 -27.30
C LEU A 966 -1.22 -17.67 -27.92
N ASN A 967 -2.53 -17.58 -27.68
CA ASN A 967 -3.36 -16.43 -28.09
C ASN A 967 -3.41 -15.29 -27.07
N THR A 968 -3.07 -15.55 -25.80
CA THR A 968 -3.19 -14.58 -24.68
C THR A 968 -1.86 -14.17 -24.05
N LYS A 969 -0.81 -14.98 -24.18
CA LYS A 969 0.52 -14.78 -23.59
C LYS A 969 1.62 -14.86 -24.67
N ASN A 970 2.76 -14.23 -24.40
CA ASN A 970 3.97 -14.33 -25.21
C ASN A 970 4.89 -15.41 -24.61
N VAL A 971 5.04 -16.53 -25.32
CA VAL A 971 5.78 -17.72 -24.85
C VAL A 971 6.96 -17.98 -25.79
N LYS A 972 8.17 -18.07 -25.25
CA LYS A 972 9.38 -18.38 -26.05
C LYS A 972 9.57 -19.88 -26.26
N ASN A 973 9.48 -20.65 -25.17
CA ASN A 973 9.73 -22.09 -25.13
C ASN A 973 8.53 -22.82 -24.49
N LEU A 974 8.24 -24.04 -24.96
CA LEU A 974 7.09 -24.83 -24.51
C LEU A 974 7.47 -26.32 -24.41
N ILE A 975 7.20 -26.95 -23.25
CA ILE A 975 7.28 -28.40 -23.06
C ILE A 975 5.85 -28.95 -22.93
N LEU A 976 5.49 -29.88 -23.80
CA LEU A 976 4.19 -30.54 -23.80
C LEU A 976 4.30 -31.98 -23.29
N GLU A 977 3.40 -32.38 -22.41
CA GLU A 977 3.30 -33.78 -22.01
C GLU A 977 2.76 -34.69 -23.11
N ARG A 978 3.12 -35.97 -23.04
CA ARG A 978 2.64 -37.03 -23.93
C ARG A 978 1.32 -37.65 -23.42
N VAL A 979 0.48 -38.26 -24.26
CA VAL A 979 0.35 -38.10 -25.72
C VAL A 979 -0.11 -36.67 -26.03
N LEU A 980 0.36 -36.03 -27.11
CA LEU A 980 0.10 -34.60 -27.41
C LEU A 980 -1.40 -34.26 -27.45
N PHE A 981 -2.12 -34.76 -28.46
CA PHE A 981 -3.55 -34.53 -28.66
C PHE A 981 -4.26 -35.82 -29.13
N GLN A 982 -5.59 -35.84 -29.08
CA GLN A 982 -6.40 -37.05 -29.34
C GLN A 982 -7.08 -37.07 -30.72
N ASP A 983 -7.04 -35.97 -31.46
CA ASP A 983 -7.59 -35.81 -32.80
C ASP A 983 -6.55 -35.13 -33.71
N THR A 984 -6.69 -35.27 -35.03
CA THR A 984 -5.71 -34.72 -36.00
C THR A 984 -5.77 -33.20 -36.14
N LEU A 985 -6.96 -32.61 -36.07
CA LEU A 985 -7.16 -31.16 -36.25
C LEU A 985 -6.47 -30.34 -35.15
N SER A 986 -6.38 -30.89 -33.93
CA SER A 986 -5.58 -30.33 -32.84
C SER A 986 -4.09 -30.21 -33.17
N TYR A 987 -3.51 -31.16 -33.93
CA TYR A 987 -2.10 -31.05 -34.36
C TYR A 987 -1.92 -29.91 -35.37
N ASP A 988 -2.76 -29.86 -36.41
CA ASP A 988 -2.68 -28.84 -37.47
C ASP A 988 -2.84 -27.41 -36.91
N LYS A 989 -3.84 -27.20 -36.04
CA LYS A 989 -4.08 -25.92 -35.38
C LYS A 989 -2.92 -25.48 -34.49
N VAL A 990 -2.45 -26.38 -33.63
CA VAL A 990 -1.37 -26.04 -32.69
C VAL A 990 -0.07 -25.83 -33.44
N LYS A 991 0.20 -26.57 -34.53
CA LYS A 991 1.33 -26.31 -35.42
C LYS A 991 1.27 -24.90 -36.02
N SER A 992 0.14 -24.52 -36.63
CA SER A 992 -0.04 -23.17 -37.19
C SER A 992 0.18 -22.07 -36.14
N LEU A 993 -0.29 -22.27 -34.90
CA LEU A 993 -0.06 -21.31 -33.82
C LEU A 993 1.40 -21.29 -33.30
N ILE A 994 2.10 -22.42 -33.34
CA ILE A 994 3.53 -22.49 -32.99
C ILE A 994 4.36 -21.71 -34.03
N GLU A 995 4.05 -21.88 -35.31
CA GLU A 995 4.69 -21.20 -36.43
C GLU A 995 4.39 -19.69 -36.43
N ASP A 996 3.11 -19.29 -36.35
CA ASP A 996 2.66 -17.88 -36.29
C ASP A 996 3.27 -17.09 -35.12
N LYS A 997 3.66 -17.79 -34.04
CA LYS A 997 4.17 -17.21 -32.80
C LYS A 997 5.68 -17.42 -32.62
N ASN A 998 6.33 -18.19 -33.50
CA ASN A 998 7.75 -18.54 -33.44
C ASN A 998 8.17 -19.15 -32.09
N VAL A 999 7.38 -20.10 -31.58
CA VAL A 999 7.63 -20.78 -30.29
C VAL A 999 8.50 -22.01 -30.51
N LYS A 1000 9.53 -22.22 -29.69
CA LYS A 1000 10.24 -23.51 -29.68
C LYS A 1000 9.47 -24.51 -28.82
N VAL A 1001 9.18 -25.70 -29.36
CA VAL A 1001 8.32 -26.69 -28.69
C VAL A 1001 8.96 -28.07 -28.67
N TRP A 1002 9.05 -28.63 -27.45
CA TRP A 1002 9.51 -29.98 -27.16
C TRP A 1002 8.39 -30.83 -26.57
N VAL A 1003 8.49 -32.15 -26.75
CA VAL A 1003 7.54 -33.11 -26.16
C VAL A 1003 8.28 -33.98 -25.16
N ASN A 1004 7.68 -34.22 -23.98
CA ASN A 1004 8.32 -35.02 -22.93
C ASN A 1004 8.35 -36.52 -23.25
N HIS A 1005 9.12 -36.94 -24.25
CA HIS A 1005 9.55 -38.33 -24.43
C HIS A 1005 10.89 -38.54 -23.72
N SER A 1006 10.81 -38.76 -22.41
CA SER A 1006 11.96 -38.68 -21.52
C SER A 1006 13.04 -39.76 -21.70
N LYS A 1007 12.82 -40.77 -22.55
CA LYS A 1007 13.79 -41.85 -22.82
C LYS A 1007 15.14 -41.34 -23.31
N ARG A 1008 15.17 -40.32 -24.17
CA ARG A 1008 16.42 -39.73 -24.70
C ARG A 1008 17.33 -39.13 -23.63
N MET A 1009 16.76 -38.75 -22.49
CA MET A 1009 17.45 -38.17 -21.33
C MET A 1009 18.04 -39.23 -20.37
N ASN A 1010 17.86 -40.52 -20.69
CA ASN A 1010 18.44 -41.63 -19.94
C ASN A 1010 19.75 -42.08 -20.59
N ASP A 1011 20.85 -41.86 -19.88
CA ASP A 1011 22.21 -42.06 -20.40
C ASP A 1011 22.55 -43.52 -20.73
N ILE A 1012 21.81 -44.50 -20.20
CA ILE A 1012 22.01 -45.93 -20.54
C ILE A 1012 21.82 -46.22 -22.03
N HIS A 1013 20.95 -45.47 -22.72
CA HIS A 1013 20.73 -45.66 -24.16
C HIS A 1013 21.82 -45.01 -25.01
N LYS A 1014 22.68 -44.16 -24.43
CA LYS A 1014 23.78 -43.48 -25.13
C LYS A 1014 24.99 -44.40 -25.33
N ILE A 1015 25.16 -45.40 -24.45
CA ILE A 1015 26.35 -46.27 -24.35
C ILE A 1015 26.71 -46.95 -25.67
N PHE A 1016 25.72 -47.49 -26.39
CA PHE A 1016 25.92 -48.23 -27.65
C PHE A 1016 25.36 -47.49 -28.89
N LEU A 1017 25.18 -46.16 -28.81
CA LEU A 1017 24.63 -45.38 -29.93
C LEU A 1017 25.47 -45.50 -31.20
N LYS A 1018 26.79 -45.65 -31.08
CA LYS A 1018 27.68 -45.77 -32.23
C LYS A 1018 27.43 -47.08 -32.97
N GLU A 1019 27.49 -48.21 -32.26
CA GLU A 1019 27.32 -49.55 -32.80
C GLU A 1019 25.94 -49.74 -33.44
N ILE A 1020 24.91 -49.12 -32.84
CA ILE A 1020 23.54 -49.08 -33.37
C ILE A 1020 23.46 -48.21 -34.64
N ARG A 1021 24.04 -47.00 -34.66
CA ARG A 1021 23.97 -46.08 -35.81
C ARG A 1021 24.87 -46.47 -36.98
N GLU A 1022 25.91 -47.25 -36.75
CA GLU A 1022 26.77 -47.84 -37.80
C GLU A 1022 26.15 -49.12 -38.42
N SER A 1023 25.08 -49.66 -37.83
CA SER A 1023 24.33 -50.80 -38.37
C SER A 1023 23.38 -50.41 -39.50
N LYS A 1024 23.29 -51.24 -40.54
CA LYS A 1024 22.30 -51.12 -41.62
C LYS A 1024 21.04 -51.93 -41.29
N LYS A 1025 21.24 -53.13 -40.74
CA LYS A 1025 20.15 -54.06 -40.36
C LYS A 1025 19.90 -54.00 -38.86
N ILE A 1026 18.66 -53.70 -38.45
CA ILE A 1026 18.28 -53.51 -37.04
C ILE A 1026 16.87 -54.09 -36.79
N SER A 1027 16.76 -54.93 -35.75
CA SER A 1027 15.49 -55.31 -35.12
C SER A 1027 15.44 -54.73 -33.71
N PHE A 1028 14.48 -53.84 -33.45
CA PHE A 1028 14.24 -53.22 -32.14
C PHE A 1028 12.97 -53.81 -31.52
N GLN A 1029 13.09 -54.46 -30.37
CA GLN A 1029 11.99 -55.18 -29.73
C GLN A 1029 11.79 -54.69 -28.29
N VAL A 1030 10.55 -54.47 -27.89
CA VAL A 1030 10.17 -54.05 -26.54
C VAL A 1030 9.03 -54.95 -26.07
N SER A 1031 9.18 -55.59 -24.91
CA SER A 1031 8.21 -56.59 -24.44
C SER A 1031 7.97 -56.52 -22.94
N GLY A 1032 6.70 -56.52 -22.54
CA GLY A 1032 6.25 -56.59 -21.14
C GLY A 1032 4.75 -56.87 -21.01
N VAL A 1033 4.20 -56.69 -19.81
CA VAL A 1033 2.79 -56.96 -19.49
C VAL A 1033 2.19 -55.75 -18.76
N ASN A 1034 1.02 -55.29 -19.21
CA ASN A 1034 0.24 -54.23 -18.53
C ASN A 1034 0.97 -52.89 -18.27
N TRP A 1035 2.00 -52.54 -19.05
CA TRP A 1035 2.89 -51.42 -18.72
C TRP A 1035 2.43 -50.04 -19.22
N GLY A 1036 1.38 -49.97 -20.05
CA GLY A 1036 0.77 -48.71 -20.53
C GLY A 1036 1.07 -48.37 -22.00
N LEU A 1037 0.85 -49.33 -22.91
CA LEU A 1037 1.27 -49.28 -24.31
C LEU A 1037 0.75 -48.06 -25.09
N ARG A 1038 -0.50 -47.64 -24.88
CA ARG A 1038 -1.09 -46.49 -25.60
C ARG A 1038 -0.33 -45.18 -25.37
N SER A 1039 0.28 -45.01 -24.20
CA SER A 1039 0.94 -43.77 -23.79
C SER A 1039 2.45 -43.88 -23.83
N LYS A 1040 3.02 -44.92 -23.19
CA LYS A 1040 4.46 -45.16 -23.14
C LYS A 1040 5.00 -45.84 -24.39
N GLY A 1041 4.18 -46.46 -25.23
CA GLY A 1041 4.64 -47.03 -26.50
C GLY A 1041 5.26 -45.99 -27.43
N LEU A 1042 4.76 -44.75 -27.36
CA LEU A 1042 5.32 -43.61 -28.07
C LEU A 1042 6.72 -43.22 -27.58
N ASP A 1043 7.06 -43.43 -26.29
CA ASP A 1043 8.43 -43.24 -25.79
C ASP A 1043 9.41 -44.23 -26.43
N PHE A 1044 8.96 -45.46 -26.68
CA PHE A 1044 9.81 -46.49 -27.29
C PHE A 1044 9.91 -46.34 -28.81
N LEU A 1045 8.89 -45.78 -29.47
CA LEU A 1045 8.96 -45.35 -30.87
C LEU A 1045 9.89 -44.15 -31.06
N ASP A 1046 9.80 -43.16 -30.15
CA ASP A 1046 10.68 -42.00 -30.13
C ASP A 1046 12.14 -42.40 -29.87
N LEU A 1047 12.37 -43.24 -28.85
CA LEU A 1047 13.68 -43.84 -28.58
C LEU A 1047 14.21 -44.60 -29.81
N PHE A 1048 13.38 -45.39 -30.49
CA PHE A 1048 13.77 -46.14 -31.68
C PHE A 1048 14.25 -45.24 -32.83
N VAL A 1049 13.49 -44.20 -33.21
CA VAL A 1049 13.93 -43.29 -34.30
C VAL A 1049 15.11 -42.42 -33.89
N TRP A 1050 15.26 -42.11 -32.60
CA TRP A 1050 16.41 -41.37 -32.08
C TRP A 1050 17.69 -42.21 -32.06
N ILE A 1051 17.67 -43.44 -31.53
CA ILE A 1051 18.87 -44.29 -31.51
C ILE A 1051 19.29 -44.68 -32.92
N THR A 1052 18.35 -44.94 -33.84
CA THR A 1052 18.65 -45.27 -35.24
C THR A 1052 18.92 -44.05 -36.14
N ASN A 1053 18.77 -42.83 -35.62
CA ASN A 1053 19.03 -41.56 -36.32
C ASN A 1053 18.14 -41.38 -37.58
N THR A 1054 16.83 -41.60 -37.44
CA THR A 1054 15.84 -41.59 -38.54
C THR A 1054 14.64 -40.68 -38.27
N GLU A 1055 14.78 -39.68 -37.41
CA GLU A 1055 13.70 -38.81 -36.89
C GLU A 1055 12.90 -38.04 -37.95
N GLN A 1056 13.43 -37.95 -39.18
CA GLN A 1056 12.83 -37.26 -40.34
C GLN A 1056 12.34 -38.24 -41.42
N LYS A 1057 12.29 -39.56 -41.15
CA LYS A 1057 11.79 -40.57 -42.10
C LYS A 1057 10.37 -40.98 -41.75
N ASP A 1058 9.55 -41.24 -42.78
CA ASP A 1058 8.26 -41.88 -42.61
C ASP A 1058 8.42 -43.27 -41.97
N ILE A 1059 7.59 -43.55 -40.97
CA ILE A 1059 7.55 -44.83 -40.27
C ILE A 1059 6.24 -45.54 -40.60
N GLN A 1060 6.34 -46.77 -41.10
CA GLN A 1060 5.18 -47.64 -41.24
C GLN A 1060 4.89 -48.28 -39.89
N ILE A 1061 3.64 -48.24 -39.44
CA ILE A 1061 3.21 -48.78 -38.14
C ILE A 1061 1.94 -49.60 -38.36
N GLU A 1062 1.91 -50.79 -37.79
CA GLU A 1062 0.72 -51.65 -37.69
C GLU A 1062 0.49 -52.10 -36.25
N TRP A 1063 -0.77 -52.33 -35.88
CA TRP A 1063 -1.10 -53.10 -34.68
C TRP A 1063 -1.33 -54.55 -35.13
N ASN A 1064 -0.49 -55.50 -34.71
CA ASN A 1064 -0.62 -56.91 -35.08
C ASN A 1064 -2.01 -57.46 -34.73
N ARG A 1065 -2.55 -58.37 -35.54
CA ARG A 1065 -3.87 -58.99 -35.29
C ARG A 1065 -3.87 -59.96 -34.09
N ILE A 1066 -2.71 -60.48 -33.70
CA ILE A 1066 -2.58 -61.44 -32.59
C ILE A 1066 -2.52 -60.68 -31.27
N GLY A 1067 -3.40 -61.04 -30.33
CA GLY A 1067 -3.40 -60.48 -28.98
C GLY A 1067 -3.91 -59.04 -28.85
N ARG A 1068 -4.58 -58.48 -29.88
CA ARG A 1068 -5.26 -57.19 -29.77
C ARG A 1068 -6.35 -57.25 -28.69
N ASP A 1069 -6.36 -56.26 -27.82
CA ASP A 1069 -7.48 -55.98 -26.92
C ASP A 1069 -7.48 -54.47 -26.57
N THR A 1070 -8.62 -53.92 -26.15
CA THR A 1070 -8.70 -52.60 -25.53
C THR A 1070 -9.48 -52.70 -24.23
N THR A 1071 -9.04 -52.02 -23.17
CA THR A 1071 -9.72 -52.05 -21.87
C THR A 1071 -9.84 -50.64 -21.32
N GLN A 1072 -10.96 -50.35 -20.66
CA GLN A 1072 -11.17 -49.04 -20.04
C GLN A 1072 -10.18 -48.84 -18.88
N THR A 1073 -9.51 -47.68 -18.82
CA THR A 1073 -8.65 -47.36 -17.66
C THR A 1073 -9.50 -46.93 -16.46
N LYS A 1074 -8.83 -46.65 -15.32
CA LYS A 1074 -9.48 -46.10 -14.12
C LYS A 1074 -10.16 -44.74 -14.36
N ASP A 1075 -9.78 -44.00 -15.40
CA ASP A 1075 -10.56 -42.87 -15.94
C ASP A 1075 -11.40 -43.37 -17.13
N SER A 1076 -12.73 -43.18 -17.05
CA SER A 1076 -13.69 -43.57 -18.10
C SER A 1076 -13.52 -42.79 -19.41
N LYS A 1077 -12.66 -41.76 -19.46
CA LYS A 1077 -12.29 -41.02 -20.68
C LYS A 1077 -11.16 -41.69 -21.48
N PHE A 1078 -10.37 -42.59 -20.87
CA PHE A 1078 -9.22 -43.20 -21.53
C PHE A 1078 -9.28 -44.74 -21.53
N LYS A 1079 -8.96 -45.34 -22.67
CA LYS A 1079 -8.76 -46.78 -22.85
C LYS A 1079 -7.28 -47.11 -22.98
N GLU A 1080 -6.84 -48.22 -22.42
CA GLU A 1080 -5.54 -48.85 -22.69
C GLU A 1080 -5.66 -49.87 -23.83
N ILE A 1081 -4.54 -50.22 -24.46
CA ILE A 1081 -4.44 -51.21 -25.55
C ILE A 1081 -3.46 -52.34 -25.21
N PHE A 1082 -3.69 -53.52 -25.76
CA PHE A 1082 -2.84 -54.70 -25.60
C PHE A 1082 -2.49 -55.35 -26.95
N GLY A 1083 -1.49 -56.22 -26.94
CA GLY A 1083 -0.92 -56.87 -28.13
C GLY A 1083 0.40 -56.22 -28.54
N THR A 1084 0.72 -56.32 -29.83
CA THR A 1084 2.02 -55.90 -30.40
C THR A 1084 1.86 -54.85 -31.49
N ILE A 1085 2.54 -53.72 -31.37
CA ILE A 1085 2.70 -52.71 -32.42
C ILE A 1085 4.01 -53.01 -33.16
N SER A 1086 3.95 -53.37 -34.44
CA SER A 1086 5.15 -53.57 -35.28
C SER A 1086 5.22 -52.53 -36.38
N GLY A 1087 6.34 -52.54 -37.11
CA GLY A 1087 6.52 -51.67 -38.26
C GLY A 1087 7.96 -51.57 -38.68
N SER A 1088 8.22 -50.64 -39.60
CA SER A 1088 9.55 -50.46 -40.18
C SER A 1088 9.76 -49.05 -40.74
N LEU A 1089 11.03 -48.70 -40.90
CA LEU A 1089 11.51 -47.49 -41.58
C LEU A 1089 12.01 -47.80 -43.00
N ASN A 1090 12.29 -49.08 -43.27
CA ASN A 1090 12.64 -49.72 -44.54
C ASN A 1090 12.76 -51.23 -44.29
N GLU A 1091 13.04 -52.03 -45.32
CA GLU A 1091 13.14 -53.49 -45.24
C GLU A 1091 14.15 -53.99 -44.19
N ASP A 1092 15.22 -53.23 -43.92
CA ASP A 1092 16.32 -53.63 -43.03
C ASP A 1092 16.18 -53.11 -41.58
N VAL A 1093 15.34 -52.09 -41.34
CA VAL A 1093 15.21 -51.42 -40.03
C VAL A 1093 13.77 -51.52 -39.52
N ASN A 1094 13.55 -52.47 -38.60
CA ASN A 1094 12.24 -52.97 -38.18
C ASN A 1094 12.07 -52.91 -36.66
N PHE A 1095 10.83 -52.73 -36.18
CA PHE A 1095 10.52 -52.69 -34.75
C PHE A 1095 9.29 -53.53 -34.34
N SER A 1096 9.20 -53.84 -33.04
CA SER A 1096 8.08 -54.52 -32.39
C SER A 1096 7.96 -54.09 -30.92
N ILE A 1097 6.78 -53.63 -30.49
CA ILE A 1097 6.53 -53.10 -29.13
C ILE A 1097 5.26 -53.78 -28.58
N THR A 1098 5.42 -54.59 -27.53
CA THR A 1098 4.41 -55.50 -27.01
C THR A 1098 4.04 -55.20 -25.56
N SER A 1099 2.73 -55.09 -25.30
CA SER A 1099 2.15 -55.16 -23.95
C SER A 1099 1.08 -56.24 -23.95
N LEU A 1100 1.39 -57.39 -23.34
CA LEU A 1100 0.38 -58.43 -23.15
C LEU A 1100 -0.65 -57.98 -22.10
N LYS A 1101 -1.89 -58.46 -22.26
CA LYS A 1101 -2.92 -58.33 -21.24
C LYS A 1101 -2.58 -59.26 -20.07
N PRO A 1102 -2.61 -58.78 -18.82
CA PRO A 1102 -2.27 -59.62 -17.67
C PRO A 1102 -3.39 -60.62 -17.36
N SER A 1103 -3.05 -61.69 -16.64
CA SER A 1103 -4.03 -62.64 -16.07
C SER A 1103 -4.48 -62.26 -14.64
N SER A 1104 -3.90 -61.20 -14.08
CA SER A 1104 -4.13 -60.62 -12.75
C SER A 1104 -4.00 -59.09 -12.84
N ASP A 1105 -3.94 -58.36 -11.72
CA ASP A 1105 -3.60 -56.92 -11.70
C ASP A 1105 -2.09 -56.64 -11.84
N GLU A 1106 -1.26 -57.65 -12.13
CA GLU A 1106 0.19 -57.50 -12.25
C GLU A 1106 0.62 -56.57 -13.40
N VAL A 1107 1.80 -55.97 -13.22
CA VAL A 1107 2.47 -55.11 -14.19
C VAL A 1107 3.92 -55.56 -14.31
N GLN A 1108 4.32 -56.01 -15.49
CA GLN A 1108 5.72 -56.26 -15.84
C GLN A 1108 6.21 -55.13 -16.73
N LEU A 1109 7.10 -54.29 -16.20
CA LEU A 1109 7.75 -53.23 -16.97
C LEU A 1109 8.54 -53.83 -18.15
N PRO A 1110 8.60 -53.13 -19.29
CA PRO A 1110 9.10 -53.73 -20.51
C PRO A 1110 10.63 -53.80 -20.55
N THR A 1111 11.14 -54.87 -21.14
CA THR A 1111 12.56 -55.01 -21.51
C THR A 1111 12.77 -54.61 -22.97
N ILE A 1112 13.93 -54.05 -23.30
CA ILE A 1112 14.33 -53.69 -24.66
C ILE A 1112 15.33 -54.72 -25.16
N THR A 1113 15.15 -55.24 -26.36
CA THR A 1113 16.12 -56.07 -27.09
C THR A 1113 16.44 -55.42 -28.42
N ILE A 1114 17.71 -55.23 -28.74
CA ILE A 1114 18.17 -54.70 -30.03
C ILE A 1114 19.10 -55.71 -30.67
N VAL A 1115 18.85 -56.08 -31.92
CA VAL A 1115 19.68 -57.02 -32.68
C VAL A 1115 20.05 -56.41 -34.02
N SER A 1116 21.33 -56.43 -34.35
CA SER A 1116 21.89 -55.94 -35.61
C SER A 1116 23.05 -56.84 -36.08
N GLU A 1117 23.73 -56.42 -37.15
CA GLU A 1117 24.97 -57.05 -37.62
C GLU A 1117 26.22 -56.66 -36.80
N SER A 1118 26.15 -55.64 -35.95
CA SER A 1118 27.25 -55.22 -35.05
C SER A 1118 27.05 -55.61 -33.58
N ILE A 1119 25.81 -55.54 -33.08
CA ILE A 1119 25.47 -55.68 -31.67
C ILE A 1119 24.18 -56.48 -31.44
N LYS A 1120 24.19 -57.31 -30.40
CA LYS A 1120 23.00 -57.79 -29.67
C LYS A 1120 23.00 -57.12 -28.31
N LEU A 1121 21.86 -56.55 -27.91
CA LEU A 1121 21.71 -55.78 -26.68
C LEU A 1121 20.39 -56.18 -26.01
N PHE A 1122 20.43 -56.41 -24.70
CA PHE A 1122 19.25 -56.63 -23.85
C PHE A 1122 19.34 -55.66 -22.68
N ILE A 1123 18.31 -54.82 -22.52
CA ILE A 1123 18.19 -53.82 -21.46
C ILE A 1123 16.95 -54.17 -20.63
N ASP A 1124 17.18 -54.52 -19.37
CA ASP A 1124 16.16 -54.50 -18.32
C ASP A 1124 16.45 -53.27 -17.43
N GLU A 1125 15.73 -52.19 -17.72
CA GLU A 1125 15.92 -50.92 -17.01
C GLU A 1125 15.58 -51.05 -15.53
N TYR A 1126 14.51 -51.79 -15.21
CA TYR A 1126 13.97 -51.91 -13.86
C TYR A 1126 14.91 -52.67 -12.93
N ASN A 1127 15.49 -53.78 -13.41
CA ASN A 1127 16.53 -54.51 -12.68
C ASN A 1127 17.94 -53.90 -12.88
N SER A 1128 18.06 -52.80 -13.63
CA SER A 1128 19.33 -52.13 -13.96
C SER A 1128 20.36 -53.07 -14.60
N VAL A 1129 19.91 -53.96 -15.48
CA VAL A 1129 20.76 -54.94 -16.18
C VAL A 1129 20.88 -54.60 -17.66
N ILE A 1130 22.12 -54.52 -18.15
CA ILE A 1130 22.42 -54.47 -19.57
C ILE A 1130 23.32 -55.64 -19.92
N ASN A 1131 22.85 -56.54 -20.78
CA ASN A 1131 23.64 -57.61 -21.37
C ASN A 1131 23.89 -57.26 -22.85
N TYR A 1132 25.11 -57.41 -23.34
CA TYR A 1132 25.45 -57.08 -24.72
C TYR A 1132 26.44 -58.09 -25.32
N ALA A 1133 26.43 -58.22 -26.65
CA ALA A 1133 27.39 -59.03 -27.40
C ALA A 1133 27.70 -58.35 -28.73
N LEU A 1134 28.99 -58.17 -29.03
CA LEU A 1134 29.47 -57.46 -30.22
C LEU A 1134 30.05 -58.42 -31.27
N SER A 1135 29.91 -58.08 -32.56
CA SER A 1135 30.42 -58.89 -33.66
C SER A 1135 31.95 -58.89 -33.77
N ASN A 1136 32.61 -57.80 -33.34
CA ASN A 1136 34.07 -57.69 -33.28
C ASN A 1136 34.71 -58.51 -32.14
N ASP A 1137 33.92 -58.94 -31.15
CA ASP A 1137 34.33 -59.81 -30.03
C ASP A 1137 33.65 -61.20 -30.12
N GLY A 1138 33.44 -61.69 -31.35
CA GLY A 1138 32.97 -63.06 -31.60
C GLY A 1138 31.57 -63.39 -31.06
N TRP A 1139 30.75 -62.39 -30.76
CA TRP A 1139 29.44 -62.51 -30.10
C TRP A 1139 29.46 -63.09 -28.67
N GLN A 1140 30.54 -62.89 -27.92
CA GLN A 1140 30.55 -63.20 -26.48
C GLN A 1140 29.56 -62.29 -25.72
N TRP A 1141 28.83 -62.87 -24.76
CA TRP A 1141 27.89 -62.13 -23.92
C TRP A 1141 28.62 -61.52 -22.72
N HIS A 1142 28.59 -60.18 -22.67
CA HIS A 1142 29.04 -59.36 -21.57
C HIS A 1142 27.86 -58.85 -20.77
N LYS A 1143 28.07 -58.62 -19.47
CA LYS A 1143 27.13 -57.91 -18.60
C LYS A 1143 27.78 -56.61 -18.14
N LEU A 1144 27.05 -55.51 -18.24
CA LEU A 1144 27.44 -54.24 -17.66
C LEU A 1144 27.10 -54.26 -16.15
N GLU A 1145 28.12 -54.37 -15.30
CA GLU A 1145 27.92 -54.61 -13.85
C GLU A 1145 27.66 -53.34 -13.02
N SER A 1146 27.81 -52.15 -13.62
CA SER A 1146 27.57 -50.87 -12.95
C SER A 1146 26.10 -50.69 -12.59
N LYS A 1147 25.82 -50.17 -11.39
CA LYS A 1147 24.47 -49.70 -11.02
C LYS A 1147 24.21 -48.37 -11.71
N PHE A 1148 23.43 -48.38 -12.79
CA PHE A 1148 22.90 -47.16 -13.41
C PHE A 1148 21.55 -46.81 -12.78
N SER A 1149 21.31 -45.52 -12.53
CA SER A 1149 19.98 -45.04 -12.14
C SER A 1149 19.15 -44.70 -13.38
N ILE A 1150 17.87 -45.08 -13.40
CA ILE A 1150 16.91 -44.43 -14.30
C ILE A 1150 16.65 -43.03 -13.70
N PRO A 1151 16.87 -41.94 -14.44
CA PRO A 1151 16.62 -40.60 -13.89
C PRO A 1151 15.12 -40.38 -13.63
N LEU A 1152 14.81 -39.76 -12.49
CA LEU A 1152 13.45 -39.35 -12.14
C LEU A 1152 12.97 -38.23 -13.08
N GLN A 1153 11.65 -38.09 -13.24
CA GLN A 1153 11.10 -37.03 -14.09
C GLN A 1153 11.53 -35.62 -13.61
N SER A 1154 11.74 -35.40 -12.32
CA SER A 1154 12.30 -34.15 -11.79
C SER A 1154 13.76 -33.90 -12.20
N GLU A 1155 14.59 -34.95 -12.25
CA GLU A 1155 16.01 -34.91 -12.69
C GLU A 1155 16.14 -34.78 -14.23
N ILE A 1156 15.13 -35.25 -14.97
CA ILE A 1156 14.97 -35.00 -16.40
C ILE A 1156 14.57 -33.54 -16.61
N THR A 1157 13.54 -33.07 -15.90
CA THR A 1157 12.98 -31.73 -16.07
C THR A 1157 13.99 -30.64 -15.70
N SER A 1158 14.69 -30.76 -14.56
CA SER A 1158 15.77 -29.82 -14.17
C SER A 1158 16.79 -29.63 -15.30
N ARG A 1159 17.38 -30.73 -15.82
CA ARG A 1159 18.34 -30.68 -16.94
C ARG A 1159 17.73 -30.07 -18.22
N CYS A 1160 16.53 -30.50 -18.61
CA CYS A 1160 15.86 -29.97 -19.80
C CYS A 1160 15.56 -28.46 -19.70
N ILE A 1161 15.27 -27.93 -18.51
CA ILE A 1161 14.98 -26.50 -18.31
C ILE A 1161 16.25 -25.69 -18.54
N ASP A 1162 17.35 -26.02 -17.86
CA ASP A 1162 18.61 -25.28 -17.97
C ASP A 1162 19.14 -25.33 -19.42
N ASP A 1163 19.17 -26.52 -20.04
CA ASP A 1163 19.45 -26.72 -21.48
C ASP A 1163 18.63 -25.76 -22.39
N ILE A 1164 17.32 -25.63 -22.14
CA ILE A 1164 16.40 -24.81 -22.94
C ILE A 1164 16.55 -23.29 -22.66
N LEU A 1165 16.81 -22.89 -21.42
CA LEU A 1165 16.93 -21.48 -21.04
C LEU A 1165 18.28 -20.88 -21.45
N GLU A 1166 19.35 -21.68 -21.39
CA GLU A 1166 20.73 -21.29 -21.69
C GLU A 1166 21.08 -21.54 -23.17
N GLU A 1167 20.98 -22.79 -23.65
CA GLU A 1167 21.39 -23.17 -25.02
C GLU A 1167 20.24 -23.12 -26.04
N GLY A 1168 18.99 -22.98 -25.59
CA GLY A 1168 17.83 -22.88 -26.47
C GLY A 1168 17.48 -24.19 -27.20
N LYS A 1169 17.92 -25.33 -26.68
CA LYS A 1169 17.76 -26.69 -27.23
C LYS A 1169 17.85 -27.70 -26.07
N CYS A 1170 17.29 -28.90 -26.20
CA CYS A 1170 17.61 -30.05 -25.34
C CYS A 1170 17.45 -31.35 -26.14
N LEU A 1171 17.70 -32.52 -25.54
CA LEU A 1171 17.62 -33.80 -26.26
C LEU A 1171 16.18 -34.29 -26.53
N LEU A 1172 15.15 -33.73 -25.89
CA LEU A 1172 13.75 -34.10 -26.14
C LEU A 1172 13.36 -33.90 -27.62
N PRO A 1173 12.43 -34.70 -28.18
CA PRO A 1173 11.98 -34.51 -29.54
C PRO A 1173 11.31 -33.15 -29.74
N SER A 1174 11.49 -32.61 -30.94
CA SER A 1174 10.71 -31.47 -31.43
C SER A 1174 9.23 -31.84 -31.57
N PHE A 1175 8.36 -30.82 -31.59
CA PHE A 1175 6.94 -31.00 -31.88
C PHE A 1175 6.69 -31.77 -33.20
N ASP A 1176 7.46 -31.51 -34.25
CA ASP A 1176 7.31 -32.20 -35.54
C ASP A 1176 7.72 -33.67 -35.47
N THR A 1177 8.84 -33.97 -34.81
CA THR A 1177 9.31 -35.35 -34.57
C THR A 1177 8.28 -36.17 -33.79
N ALA A 1178 7.70 -35.59 -32.73
CA ALA A 1178 6.66 -36.27 -31.97
C ALA A 1178 5.34 -36.39 -32.77
N THR A 1179 5.00 -35.38 -33.58
CA THR A 1179 3.76 -35.35 -34.37
C THR A 1179 3.73 -36.45 -35.43
N SER A 1180 4.82 -36.68 -36.16
CA SER A 1180 4.87 -37.76 -37.16
C SER A 1180 4.64 -39.14 -36.54
N LEU A 1181 5.32 -39.43 -35.42
CA LEU A 1181 5.15 -40.67 -34.64
C LEU A 1181 3.74 -40.81 -34.09
N HIS A 1182 3.17 -39.74 -33.51
CA HIS A 1182 1.84 -39.74 -32.92
C HIS A 1182 0.74 -39.99 -33.96
N LEU A 1183 0.83 -39.35 -35.14
CA LEU A 1183 -0.15 -39.52 -36.21
C LEU A 1183 -0.08 -40.93 -36.83
N ALA A 1184 1.13 -41.45 -37.08
CA ALA A 1184 1.33 -42.82 -37.57
C ALA A 1184 0.80 -43.87 -36.57
N PHE A 1185 1.10 -43.70 -35.28
CA PHE A 1185 0.62 -44.59 -34.22
C PHE A 1185 -0.90 -44.50 -34.06
N ALA A 1186 -1.47 -43.29 -33.99
CA ALA A 1186 -2.92 -43.10 -33.85
C ALA A 1186 -3.69 -43.68 -35.03
N LYS A 1187 -3.16 -43.57 -36.26
CA LYS A 1187 -3.70 -44.25 -37.45
C LYS A 1187 -3.70 -45.76 -37.28
N ALA A 1188 -2.55 -46.37 -36.95
CA ALA A 1188 -2.41 -47.82 -36.78
C ALA A 1188 -3.33 -48.38 -35.68
N ILE A 1189 -3.51 -47.66 -34.58
CA ILE A 1189 -4.48 -48.03 -33.53
C ILE A 1189 -5.91 -47.89 -34.05
N LYS A 1190 -6.27 -46.80 -34.74
CA LYS A 1190 -7.62 -46.60 -35.28
C LYS A 1190 -8.00 -47.71 -36.27
N GLU A 1191 -7.18 -47.96 -37.28
CA GLU A 1191 -7.39 -49.03 -38.27
C GLU A 1191 -7.43 -50.41 -37.59
N GLY A 1192 -6.64 -50.61 -36.53
CA GLY A 1192 -6.68 -51.83 -35.74
C GLY A 1192 -7.93 -51.99 -34.85
N ILE A 1193 -8.56 -50.90 -34.40
CA ILE A 1193 -9.87 -50.90 -33.71
C ILE A 1193 -11.02 -51.14 -34.71
N GLU A 1194 -10.97 -50.57 -35.91
CA GLU A 1194 -11.95 -50.80 -36.99
C GLU A 1194 -11.89 -52.24 -37.57
N HIS A 1195 -11.05 -53.09 -37.00
CA HIS A 1195 -10.85 -54.51 -37.31
C HIS A 1195 -11.08 -55.43 -36.10
N ILE A 1196 -11.74 -54.94 -35.03
CA ILE A 1196 -12.17 -55.70 -33.83
C ILE A 1196 -13.70 -55.72 -33.77
#